data_AF-A0A0V0R277-F1
#
_entry.id   AF-A0A0V0R277-F1
#
_cell.length_a   1.000
_cell.length_b   1.000
_cell.length_c   1.000
_cell.angle_alpha   90.00
_cell.angle_beta   90.00
_cell.angle_gamma   90.00
#
_symmetry.space_group_name_H-M   'P 1'
#
loop_
_entity.id
_entity.type
_entity.pdbx_description
1 polymer ?
#
loop_
_entity_poly.entity_id
_entity_poly.type
_entity_poly.pdbx_seq_one_letter_code
_entity_poly.pdbx_strand_id
1 'polypeptide(L)'
;MEILQLEKQYSQVTDIQSVMQLKQEVGFINKGLLSKLPEELKAFFISQLKLISQIMTLYINKYQSKELTWDKYALSLKQALQKQQNFLQEVTAKKNQAYQTRIQKRVENITKEIQFLQKEQVQGFAKVIEMAKQIIRSDPSKYSSSQSNMIDVIDKLLVTDKVTKLATRYKQYYNLAVYFRNNMPDKQSARISTIMQYLAKFKESVTELKKNPNFSIGQLLIEEAKEITVQEFHQMTQKQYLDRIKMYNQKFKDCMKKEMEFKKLTINAKKQGMINPSQQSMDRITKYNQDRSYLQEFPKNPYTFFPEIQYDKDEIRELILQNNDVEPFQLKIKFFRLVGAKSDKYQIHWNIKLNNDVISQKTDFTDSTCVFNYEHVLTTGNKKKPCYGLHENSIQIQLFSKGFFSNSSIGQATLPLTGIKDNCSYEGQLEIKHKSHTYKLEYGLYQREAEFPKKIPVESIKILRTFPPFDLNEGVKEYVQKHLQEIDPALIQQEQAQREKLKQENPQQYQQQQAQQQAQQQQTSTNYKLVYIWHTEKDEEFQNLKKNLNNLPQGLTQEDVINADDPVKNRSFQFIEAYIPIIEDFLQNNADRKEKKITRQLNDELLKQQIILPREIQEGDIDLEEYVEILNGIIKRDKLMAQFFQQINCTQRYQFVMARSHIVQQELAQSGQAQQQEDEQENNNQQQNINEDENIQTEDETFKSQVNTVPQQQKQINNSQNLYPQKQELQILPHSENNEQVQKLKKLTQQDIPNQLNMKDVIFPETPSSNRSLEFLKKMEPILDQGYKFYTQQGNQEEKDILRKIADENDLEIEKLEEQAQEGELDPEKYVQMLKDIVKKDELLIQLYMQLGIEQYASFCAARKQIVEKELKDNGF
;
A
#
# COMPACT_ATOMS: atom_id res chain seq x y z
N MET A 1 1.59 12.40 -4.45
CA MET A 1 0.68 12.16 -5.60
C MET A 1 -0.44 13.19 -5.71
N GLU A 2 -0.97 13.68 -4.59
CA GLU A 2 -2.12 14.61 -4.55
C GLU A 2 -1.89 15.94 -5.29
N ILE A 3 -0.74 16.60 -5.09
CA ILE A 3 -0.39 17.85 -5.80
C ILE A 3 -0.38 17.66 -7.33
N LEU A 4 0.15 16.54 -7.82
CA LEU A 4 0.18 16.27 -9.27
C LEU A 4 -1.23 16.06 -9.82
N GLN A 5 -2.13 15.44 -9.05
CA GLN A 5 -3.53 15.30 -9.45
C GLN A 5 -4.24 16.65 -9.47
N LEU A 6 -4.02 17.49 -8.46
CA LEU A 6 -4.55 18.86 -8.42
C LEU A 6 -4.00 19.72 -9.57
N GLU A 7 -2.71 19.64 -9.89
CA GLU A 7 -2.13 20.33 -11.06
C GLU A 7 -2.71 19.78 -12.38
N LYS A 8 -2.92 18.47 -12.50
CA LYS A 8 -3.57 17.88 -13.67
C LYS A 8 -5.02 18.33 -13.82
N GLN A 9 -5.70 18.60 -12.72
CA GLN A 9 -7.10 19.04 -12.72
C GLN A 9 -7.22 20.55 -12.99
N TYR A 10 -6.42 21.38 -12.32
CA TYR A 10 -6.59 22.82 -12.27
C TYR A 10 -5.56 23.61 -13.09
N SER A 11 -4.54 22.98 -13.66
CA SER A 11 -3.45 23.67 -14.37
C SER A 11 -3.30 23.29 -15.84
N GLN A 12 -4.34 22.72 -16.46
CA GLN A 12 -4.31 22.43 -17.89
C GLN A 12 -4.32 23.71 -18.72
N VAL A 13 -3.27 23.90 -19.52
CA VAL A 13 -3.10 25.11 -20.34
C VAL A 13 -3.94 25.13 -21.62
N THR A 14 -4.52 23.99 -22.03
CA THR A 14 -5.42 23.90 -23.19
C THR A 14 -6.66 24.79 -23.05
N ASP A 15 -7.06 25.08 -21.81
CA ASP A 15 -8.32 25.75 -21.48
C ASP A 15 -8.18 27.27 -21.29
N ILE A 16 -6.97 27.81 -21.46
CA ILE A 16 -6.68 29.21 -21.14
C ILE A 16 -6.92 30.13 -22.34
N GLN A 17 -6.52 29.73 -23.55
CA GLN A 17 -6.63 30.44 -24.85
C GLN A 17 -6.15 31.91 -24.92
N SER A 18 -5.91 32.58 -23.78
CA SER A 18 -5.39 33.92 -23.63
C SER A 18 -3.87 33.94 -23.69
N VAL A 19 -3.31 34.65 -24.66
CA VAL A 19 -1.85 34.81 -24.78
C VAL A 19 -1.28 35.55 -23.57
N MET A 20 -1.98 36.55 -23.01
CA MET A 20 -1.53 37.25 -21.81
C MET A 20 -1.46 36.31 -20.60
N GLN A 21 -2.46 35.44 -20.42
CA GLN A 21 -2.43 34.47 -19.32
C GLN A 21 -1.41 33.36 -19.58
N LEU A 22 -1.28 32.86 -20.81
CA LEU A 22 -0.27 31.86 -21.15
C LEU A 22 1.16 32.40 -20.88
N LYS A 23 1.42 33.70 -21.10
CA LYS A 23 2.68 34.35 -20.68
C LYS A 23 2.93 34.24 -19.17
N GLN A 24 1.89 34.47 -18.37
CA GLN A 24 1.96 34.37 -16.91
C GLN A 24 2.20 32.91 -16.47
N GLU A 25 1.55 31.94 -17.13
CA GLU A 25 1.78 30.52 -16.87
C GLU A 25 3.21 30.09 -17.18
N VAL A 26 3.82 30.58 -18.28
CA VAL A 26 5.24 30.34 -18.56
C VAL A 26 6.12 30.85 -17.40
N GLY A 27 5.86 32.07 -16.90
CA GLY A 27 6.58 32.62 -15.76
C GLY A 27 6.42 31.81 -14.47
N PHE A 28 5.19 31.37 -14.18
CA PHE A 28 4.88 30.51 -13.05
C PHE A 28 5.59 29.16 -13.15
N ILE A 29 5.46 28.49 -14.29
CA ILE A 29 6.07 27.16 -14.52
C ILE A 29 7.60 27.25 -14.42
N ASN A 30 8.21 28.27 -15.02
CA ASN A 30 9.67 28.45 -14.93
C ASN A 30 10.13 28.67 -13.49
N LYS A 31 9.40 29.46 -12.69
CA LYS A 31 9.69 29.63 -11.26
C LYS A 31 9.55 28.30 -10.51
N GLY A 32 8.55 27.49 -10.86
CA GLY A 32 8.35 26.15 -10.31
C GLY A 32 9.51 25.21 -10.63
N LEU A 33 9.95 25.14 -11.89
CA LEU A 33 11.05 24.29 -12.33
C LEU A 33 12.41 24.63 -11.69
N LEU A 34 12.59 25.87 -11.23
CA LEU A 34 13.78 26.29 -10.48
C LEU A 34 13.75 25.86 -9.00
N SER A 35 12.62 25.39 -8.49
CA SER A 35 12.48 24.90 -7.12
C SER A 35 12.66 23.38 -7.02
N LYS A 36 12.85 22.86 -5.81
CA LYS A 36 13.01 21.41 -5.56
C LYS A 36 11.66 20.68 -5.69
N LEU A 37 11.16 20.53 -6.92
CA LEU A 37 9.95 19.77 -7.21
C LEU A 37 10.25 18.27 -7.40
N PRO A 38 9.29 17.37 -7.09
CA PRO A 38 9.35 15.97 -7.51
C PRO A 38 9.47 15.84 -9.04
N GLU A 39 10.19 14.82 -9.53
CA GLU A 39 10.43 14.61 -10.97
C GLU A 39 9.15 14.48 -11.79
N GLU A 40 8.11 13.83 -11.23
CA GLU A 40 6.81 13.68 -11.88
C GLU A 40 6.13 15.03 -12.13
N LEU A 41 6.29 15.98 -11.20
CA LEU A 41 5.74 17.32 -11.29
C LEU A 41 6.55 18.19 -12.26
N LYS A 42 7.89 18.03 -12.28
CA LYS A 42 8.74 18.64 -13.31
C LYS A 42 8.36 18.16 -14.70
N ALA A 43 8.18 16.85 -14.88
CA ALA A 43 7.77 16.27 -16.15
C ALA A 43 6.39 16.82 -16.61
N PHE A 44 5.44 16.93 -15.68
CA PHE A 44 4.16 17.58 -15.95
C PHE A 44 4.33 19.04 -16.41
N PHE A 45 5.11 19.84 -15.69
CA PHE A 45 5.35 21.24 -16.05
C PHE A 45 6.08 21.42 -17.38
N ILE A 46 7.05 20.58 -17.70
CA ILE A 46 7.71 20.54 -19.01
C ILE A 46 6.68 20.23 -20.11
N SER A 47 5.76 19.29 -19.86
CA SER A 47 4.70 18.97 -20.82
C SER A 47 3.74 20.15 -21.04
N GLN A 48 3.43 20.93 -19.99
CA GLN A 48 2.63 22.13 -20.11
C GLN A 48 3.35 23.22 -20.93
N LEU A 49 4.64 23.47 -20.71
CA LEU A 49 5.42 24.44 -21.52
C LEU A 49 5.39 24.08 -23.02
N LYS A 50 5.56 22.79 -23.34
CA LYS A 50 5.47 22.30 -24.72
C LYS A 50 4.10 22.59 -25.33
N LEU A 51 3.04 22.37 -24.56
CA LEU A 51 1.67 22.63 -25.00
C LEU A 51 1.40 24.14 -25.17
N ILE A 52 1.90 25.00 -24.28
CA ILE A 52 1.84 26.45 -24.44
C ILE A 52 2.51 26.88 -25.76
N SER A 53 3.72 26.36 -26.04
CA SER A 53 4.45 26.65 -27.29
C SER A 53 3.65 26.23 -28.53
N GLN A 54 3.01 25.06 -28.50
CA GLN A 54 2.15 24.58 -29.58
C GLN A 54 0.93 25.48 -29.80
N ILE A 55 0.24 25.89 -28.72
CA ILE A 55 -0.93 26.78 -28.79
C ILE A 55 -0.53 28.14 -29.38
N MET A 56 0.56 28.73 -28.90
CA MET A 56 1.03 30.02 -29.42
C MET A 56 1.47 29.93 -30.88
N THR A 57 2.13 28.84 -31.28
CA THR A 57 2.57 28.62 -32.67
C THR A 57 1.35 28.49 -33.58
N LEU A 58 0.34 27.76 -33.13
CA LEU A 58 -0.93 27.63 -33.85
C LEU A 58 -1.60 29.00 -34.06
N TYR A 59 -1.63 29.87 -33.05
CA TYR A 59 -2.20 31.21 -33.19
C TYR A 59 -1.40 32.09 -34.15
N ILE A 60 -0.07 32.05 -34.10
CA ILE A 60 0.78 32.79 -35.05
C ILE A 60 0.52 32.31 -36.48
N ASN A 61 0.51 30.99 -36.71
CA ASN A 61 0.31 30.42 -38.04
C ASN A 61 -1.09 30.74 -38.59
N LYS A 62 -2.14 30.59 -37.77
CA LYS A 62 -3.51 30.93 -38.19
C LYS A 62 -3.70 32.43 -38.41
N TYR A 63 -2.98 33.27 -37.67
CA TYR A 63 -2.97 34.71 -37.93
C TYR A 63 -2.30 35.02 -39.28
N GLN A 64 -1.14 34.41 -39.57
CA GLN A 64 -0.43 34.58 -40.83
C GLN A 64 -1.21 34.06 -42.04
N SER A 65 -1.92 32.94 -41.89
CA SER A 65 -2.80 32.39 -42.94
C SER A 65 -4.16 33.09 -43.03
N LYS A 66 -4.42 34.10 -42.18
CA LYS A 66 -5.70 34.82 -42.05
C LYS A 66 -6.90 33.96 -41.62
N GLU A 67 -6.66 32.74 -41.14
CA GLU A 67 -7.71 31.84 -40.61
C GLU A 67 -8.24 32.31 -39.25
N LEU A 68 -7.38 32.90 -38.43
CA LEU A 68 -7.70 33.47 -37.11
C LEU A 68 -7.79 35.00 -37.24
N THR A 69 -9.02 35.50 -37.25
CA THR A 69 -9.32 36.93 -37.20
C THR A 69 -9.51 37.40 -35.77
N TRP A 70 -9.51 38.73 -35.57
CA TRP A 70 -9.81 39.37 -34.29
C TRP A 70 -11.11 38.82 -33.68
N ASP A 71 -12.21 38.81 -34.43
CA ASP A 71 -13.52 38.36 -33.91
C ASP A 71 -13.51 36.90 -33.47
N LYS A 72 -12.81 36.03 -34.23
CA LYS A 72 -12.66 34.61 -33.87
C LYS A 72 -11.83 34.43 -32.60
N TYR A 73 -10.75 35.20 -32.46
CA TYR A 73 -9.94 35.18 -31.25
C TYR A 73 -10.71 35.74 -30.04
N ALA A 74 -11.41 36.86 -30.20
CA ALA A 74 -12.26 37.46 -29.17
C ALA A 74 -13.35 36.49 -28.68
N LEU A 75 -13.99 35.77 -29.60
CA LEU A 75 -14.99 34.74 -29.28
C LEU A 75 -14.35 33.60 -28.47
N SER A 76 -13.16 33.15 -28.87
CA SER A 76 -12.42 32.11 -28.15
C SER A 76 -12.04 32.55 -26.72
N LEU A 77 -11.63 33.80 -26.53
CA LEU A 77 -11.35 34.36 -25.20
C LEU A 77 -12.59 34.43 -24.31
N LYS A 78 -13.76 34.78 -24.86
CA LYS A 78 -15.02 34.78 -24.09
C LYS A 78 -15.38 33.37 -23.62
N GLN A 79 -15.20 32.36 -24.47
CA GLN A 79 -15.41 30.96 -24.10
C GLN A 79 -14.43 30.50 -23.02
N ALA A 80 -13.15 30.87 -23.14
CA ALA A 80 -12.14 30.59 -22.13
C ALA A 80 -12.44 31.28 -20.80
N LEU A 81 -12.88 32.54 -20.82
CA LEU A 81 -13.29 33.28 -19.62
C LEU A 81 -14.42 32.55 -18.88
N GLN A 82 -15.47 32.17 -19.59
CA GLN A 82 -16.59 31.42 -19.01
C GLN A 82 -16.12 30.10 -18.37
N LYS A 83 -15.23 29.38 -19.04
CA LYS A 83 -14.68 28.13 -18.53
C LYS A 83 -13.85 28.34 -17.26
N GLN A 84 -13.00 29.37 -17.20
CA GLN A 84 -12.22 29.69 -16.01
C GLN A 84 -13.10 30.21 -14.85
N GLN A 85 -14.19 30.92 -15.13
CA GLN A 85 -15.18 31.30 -14.12
C GLN A 85 -15.89 30.08 -13.51
N ASN A 86 -16.25 29.09 -14.34
CA ASN A 86 -16.82 27.83 -13.85
C ASN A 86 -15.79 27.08 -12.96
N PHE A 87 -14.52 27.04 -13.35
CA PHE A 87 -13.48 26.44 -12.51
C PHE A 87 -13.27 27.19 -11.20
N LEU A 88 -13.34 28.53 -11.22
CA LEU A 88 -13.25 29.33 -10.00
C LEU A 88 -14.37 28.98 -9.02
N GLN A 89 -15.60 28.81 -9.51
CA GLN A 89 -16.74 28.37 -8.69
C GLN A 89 -16.50 26.98 -8.09
N GLU A 90 -16.03 26.02 -8.89
CA GLU A 90 -15.72 24.66 -8.42
C GLU A 90 -14.65 24.66 -7.32
N VAL A 91 -13.57 25.41 -7.51
CA VAL A 91 -12.45 25.48 -6.56
C VAL A 91 -12.83 26.23 -5.29
N THR A 92 -13.67 27.25 -5.40
CA THR A 92 -14.24 27.96 -4.24
C THR A 92 -15.13 27.04 -3.43
N ALA A 93 -15.99 26.24 -4.07
CA ALA A 93 -16.84 25.25 -3.39
C ALA A 93 -16.02 24.18 -2.65
N LYS A 94 -14.84 23.83 -3.18
CA LYS A 94 -13.91 22.86 -2.59
C LYS A 94 -12.93 23.48 -1.56
N LYS A 95 -13.04 24.77 -1.25
CA LYS A 95 -12.18 25.51 -0.30
C LYS A 95 -10.67 25.37 -0.55
N ASN A 96 -10.25 25.21 -1.80
CA ASN A 96 -8.82 25.09 -2.13
C ASN A 96 -8.22 26.47 -2.46
N GLN A 97 -7.74 27.16 -1.43
CA GLN A 97 -7.32 28.57 -1.49
C GLN A 97 -6.19 28.85 -2.48
N ALA A 98 -5.19 27.96 -2.58
CA ALA A 98 -4.05 28.14 -3.47
C ALA A 98 -4.46 28.15 -4.96
N TYR A 99 -5.35 27.24 -5.36
CA TYR A 99 -5.87 27.20 -6.73
C TYR A 99 -6.93 28.27 -6.97
N GLN A 100 -7.68 28.66 -5.93
CA GLN A 100 -8.65 29.76 -6.02
C GLN A 100 -7.93 31.04 -6.44
N THR A 101 -6.84 31.44 -5.76
CA THR A 101 -6.05 32.62 -6.11
C THR A 101 -5.48 32.54 -7.52
N ARG A 102 -4.99 31.36 -7.93
CA ARG A 102 -4.43 31.17 -9.28
C ARG A 102 -5.48 31.31 -10.37
N ILE A 103 -6.64 30.68 -10.21
CA ILE A 103 -7.74 30.74 -11.19
C ILE A 103 -8.37 32.14 -11.21
N GLN A 104 -8.51 32.79 -10.05
CA GLN A 104 -8.94 34.18 -9.96
C GLN A 104 -8.04 35.08 -10.82
N LYS A 105 -6.72 34.94 -10.69
CA LYS A 105 -5.75 35.69 -11.51
C LYS A 105 -5.86 35.38 -13.01
N ARG A 106 -6.23 34.15 -13.40
CA ARG A 106 -6.53 33.79 -14.80
C ARG A 106 -7.73 34.55 -15.32
N VAL A 107 -8.83 34.54 -14.58
CA VAL A 107 -10.07 35.26 -14.91
C VAL A 107 -9.78 36.75 -15.09
N GLU A 108 -9.00 37.35 -14.19
CA GLU A 108 -8.59 38.75 -14.29
C GLU A 108 -7.76 39.04 -15.55
N ASN A 109 -6.76 38.21 -15.85
CA ASN A 109 -5.90 38.43 -17.02
C ASN A 109 -6.63 38.23 -18.35
N ILE A 110 -7.51 37.22 -18.44
CA ILE A 110 -8.36 37.02 -19.62
C ILE A 110 -9.31 38.21 -19.79
N THR A 111 -9.90 38.70 -18.70
CA THR A 111 -10.77 39.89 -18.71
C THR A 111 -10.02 41.13 -19.21
N LYS A 112 -8.80 41.35 -18.71
CA LYS A 112 -7.93 42.46 -19.17
C LYS A 112 -7.59 42.35 -20.66
N GLU A 113 -7.30 41.14 -21.14
CA GLU A 113 -7.01 40.91 -22.56
C GLU A 113 -8.25 41.18 -23.44
N ILE A 114 -9.44 40.75 -23.00
CA ILE A 114 -10.70 41.06 -23.68
C ILE A 114 -10.95 42.57 -23.74
N GLN A 115 -10.80 43.28 -22.61
CA GLN A 115 -10.99 44.73 -22.55
C GLN A 115 -9.98 45.48 -23.43
N PHE A 116 -8.72 45.06 -23.40
CA PHE A 116 -7.65 45.60 -24.24
C PHE A 116 -8.01 45.47 -25.73
N LEU A 117 -8.48 44.29 -26.12
CA LEU A 117 -8.81 44.04 -27.51
C LEU A 117 -10.16 44.66 -27.94
N GLN A 118 -11.12 44.85 -27.04
CA GLN A 118 -12.32 45.64 -27.34
C GLN A 118 -11.97 47.10 -27.65
N LYS A 119 -10.98 47.66 -26.95
CA LYS A 119 -10.50 49.04 -27.15
C LYS A 119 -9.71 49.21 -28.43
N GLU A 120 -8.79 48.29 -28.73
CA GLU A 120 -7.84 48.42 -29.85
C GLU A 120 -8.13 47.54 -31.07
N GLN A 121 -9.14 46.66 -30.98
CA GLN A 121 -9.63 45.76 -32.04
C GLN A 121 -8.49 45.07 -32.80
N VAL A 122 -8.39 45.32 -34.11
CA VAL A 122 -7.39 44.73 -35.01
C VAL A 122 -5.95 45.08 -34.60
N GLN A 123 -5.71 46.31 -34.12
CA GLN A 123 -4.38 46.73 -33.66
C GLN A 123 -4.00 46.03 -32.35
N GLY A 124 -4.97 45.89 -31.43
CA GLY A 124 -4.79 45.13 -30.19
C GLY A 124 -4.47 43.67 -30.47
N PHE A 125 -5.20 43.06 -31.42
CA PHE A 125 -4.98 41.67 -31.80
C PHE A 125 -3.60 41.45 -32.41
N ALA A 126 -3.13 42.35 -33.28
CA ALA A 126 -1.76 42.30 -33.81
C ALA A 126 -0.71 42.39 -32.69
N LYS A 127 -0.91 43.24 -31.67
CA LYS A 127 -0.03 43.34 -30.50
C LYS A 127 -0.02 42.06 -29.66
N VAL A 128 -1.18 41.42 -29.47
CA VAL A 128 -1.28 40.12 -28.79
C VAL A 128 -0.53 39.02 -29.56
N ILE A 129 -0.66 38.97 -30.88
CA ILE A 129 0.11 38.03 -31.70
C ILE A 129 1.60 38.33 -31.66
N GLU A 130 2.00 39.60 -31.62
CA GLU A 130 3.41 39.96 -31.43
C GLU A 130 3.92 39.54 -30.06
N MET A 131 3.09 39.61 -29.00
CA MET A 131 3.40 39.05 -27.69
C MET A 131 3.61 37.53 -27.76
N ALA A 132 2.74 36.80 -28.46
CA ALA A 132 2.91 35.36 -28.70
C ALA A 132 4.22 35.06 -29.45
N LYS A 133 4.57 35.85 -30.47
CA LYS A 133 5.86 35.74 -31.17
C LYS A 133 7.04 36.05 -30.26
N GLN A 134 6.95 37.06 -29.38
CA GLN A 134 8.02 37.35 -28.43
C GLN A 134 8.22 36.20 -27.45
N ILE A 135 7.13 35.58 -26.99
CA ILE A 135 7.20 34.40 -26.12
C ILE A 135 7.81 33.22 -26.89
N ILE A 136 7.43 32.99 -28.16
CA ILE A 136 8.02 31.94 -29.02
C ILE A 136 9.46 32.25 -29.47
N ARG A 137 9.85 33.52 -29.63
CA ARG A 137 11.24 33.92 -29.94
C ARG A 137 12.15 33.79 -28.73
N SER A 138 11.62 34.07 -27.53
CA SER A 138 12.22 33.65 -26.26
C SER A 138 12.08 32.14 -26.00
N ASP A 139 11.40 31.45 -26.92
CA ASP A 139 11.27 30.02 -27.16
C ASP A 139 11.03 29.18 -25.89
N PRO A 140 9.75 28.94 -25.55
CA PRO A 140 9.36 28.09 -24.43
C PRO A 140 9.80 26.63 -24.63
N SER A 141 10.16 26.25 -25.87
CA SER A 141 10.67 24.94 -26.28
C SER A 141 12.20 24.89 -26.43
N LYS A 142 12.92 26.01 -26.55
CA LYS A 142 14.36 26.12 -26.26
C LYS A 142 14.63 26.12 -24.76
N TYR A 143 13.63 25.92 -23.90
CA TYR A 143 13.82 25.28 -22.59
C TYR A 143 14.10 23.76 -22.68
N SER A 144 14.49 23.24 -23.86
CA SER A 144 15.53 22.20 -23.91
C SER A 144 16.87 22.68 -23.32
N SER A 145 17.03 24.00 -23.12
CA SER A 145 17.95 24.62 -22.17
C SER A 145 17.60 24.33 -20.71
N SER A 146 16.79 23.34 -20.37
CA SER A 146 16.91 22.76 -19.02
C SER A 146 18.37 22.35 -18.81
N GLN A 147 19.04 21.81 -19.83
CA GLN A 147 20.47 21.53 -19.76
C GLN A 147 21.32 22.79 -19.83
N SER A 148 21.19 23.67 -20.83
CA SER A 148 22.01 24.91 -20.92
C SER A 148 21.80 25.89 -19.76
N ASN A 149 20.58 26.10 -19.26
CA ASN A 149 20.35 26.87 -18.03
C ASN A 149 20.85 26.12 -16.80
N MET A 150 20.78 24.78 -16.71
CA MET A 150 21.38 24.05 -15.59
C MET A 150 22.92 24.06 -15.65
N ILE A 151 23.50 24.05 -16.84
CA ILE A 151 24.95 24.22 -17.08
C ILE A 151 25.34 25.60 -16.57
N ASP A 152 24.67 26.66 -17.03
CA ASP A 152 24.91 28.03 -16.58
C ASP A 152 24.69 28.20 -15.07
N VAL A 153 23.66 27.57 -14.50
CA VAL A 153 23.37 27.62 -13.06
C VAL A 153 24.50 26.94 -12.27
N ILE A 154 24.95 25.76 -12.69
CA ILE A 154 26.07 25.05 -12.06
C ILE A 154 27.37 25.84 -12.20
N ASP A 155 27.61 26.42 -13.36
CA ASP A 155 28.83 27.19 -13.65
C ASP A 155 28.87 28.54 -12.92
N LYS A 156 27.71 29.04 -12.47
CA LYS A 156 27.57 30.22 -11.62
C LYS A 156 27.57 29.88 -10.11
N LEU A 157 27.74 28.62 -9.70
CA LEU A 157 27.90 28.28 -8.29
C LEU A 157 29.26 28.74 -7.75
N LEU A 158 29.37 28.85 -6.44
CA LEU A 158 30.65 29.10 -5.78
C LEU A 158 31.60 27.93 -6.00
N VAL A 159 32.91 28.17 -5.98
CA VAL A 159 33.92 27.12 -6.17
C VAL A 159 33.73 25.94 -5.20
N THR A 160 33.34 26.21 -3.95
CA THR A 160 33.06 25.19 -2.92
C THR A 160 31.87 24.30 -3.28
N ASP A 161 30.79 24.89 -3.81
CA ASP A 161 29.60 24.16 -4.27
C ASP A 161 29.88 23.34 -5.53
N LYS A 162 30.67 23.91 -6.45
CA LYS A 162 31.14 23.21 -7.66
C LYS A 162 31.95 21.98 -7.29
N VAL A 163 32.96 22.15 -6.42
CA VAL A 163 33.79 21.04 -5.91
C VAL A 163 32.94 20.01 -5.19
N THR A 164 31.97 20.44 -4.36
CA THR A 164 31.04 19.53 -3.67
C THR A 164 30.25 18.66 -4.66
N LYS A 165 29.62 19.28 -5.67
CA LYS A 165 28.86 18.54 -6.70
C LYS A 165 29.74 17.59 -7.49
N LEU A 166 30.94 18.03 -7.86
CA LEU A 166 31.85 17.27 -8.70
C LEU A 166 32.48 16.10 -7.94
N ALA A 167 32.90 16.31 -6.68
CA ALA A 167 33.41 15.27 -5.79
C ALA A 167 32.32 14.24 -5.44
N THR A 168 31.08 14.69 -5.22
CA THR A 168 29.92 13.81 -5.02
C THR A 168 29.73 12.91 -6.24
N ARG A 169 29.63 13.49 -7.43
CA ARG A 169 29.40 12.74 -8.67
C ARG A 169 30.55 11.79 -8.99
N TYR A 170 31.79 12.24 -8.80
CA TYR A 170 32.98 11.39 -8.91
C TYR A 170 32.87 10.15 -8.02
N LYS A 171 32.59 10.34 -6.72
CA LYS A 171 32.57 9.24 -5.76
C LYS A 171 31.43 8.26 -6.04
N GLN A 172 30.26 8.75 -6.43
CA GLN A 172 29.14 7.92 -6.87
C GLN A 172 29.49 7.03 -8.08
N TYR A 173 30.12 7.62 -9.11
CA TYR A 173 30.59 6.86 -10.28
C TYR A 173 31.73 5.89 -9.94
N TYR A 174 32.62 6.27 -9.03
CA TYR A 174 33.69 5.40 -8.56
C TYR A 174 33.12 4.18 -7.84
N ASN A 175 32.17 4.38 -6.92
CA ASN A 175 31.47 3.30 -6.24
C ASN A 175 30.78 2.38 -7.26
N LEU A 176 30.12 2.96 -8.27
CA LEU A 176 29.45 2.18 -9.32
C LEU A 176 30.44 1.33 -10.14
N ALA A 177 31.61 1.89 -10.51
CA ALA A 177 32.64 1.15 -11.23
C ALA A 177 33.22 0.00 -10.39
N VAL A 178 33.49 0.24 -9.09
CA VAL A 178 33.96 -0.79 -8.16
C VAL A 178 32.90 -1.88 -8.00
N TYR A 179 31.64 -1.50 -7.85
CA TYR A 179 30.53 -2.43 -7.75
C TYR A 179 30.44 -3.32 -9.00
N PHE A 180 30.49 -2.73 -10.20
CA PHE A 180 30.47 -3.50 -11.44
C PHE A 180 31.67 -4.42 -11.61
N ARG A 181 32.86 -3.94 -11.27
CA ARG A 181 34.09 -4.75 -11.36
C ARG A 181 34.02 -5.97 -10.44
N ASN A 182 33.47 -5.82 -9.24
CA ASN A 182 33.41 -6.88 -8.25
C ASN A 182 32.26 -7.88 -8.52
N ASN A 183 31.12 -7.39 -9.03
CA ASN A 183 29.91 -8.20 -9.13
C ASN A 183 29.57 -8.63 -10.56
N MET A 184 29.95 -7.86 -11.59
CA MET A 184 29.57 -8.09 -12.99
C MET A 184 30.68 -7.72 -14.00
N PRO A 185 31.93 -8.18 -13.82
CA PRO A 185 33.07 -7.71 -14.61
C PRO A 185 32.87 -7.89 -16.12
N ASP A 186 32.35 -9.06 -16.54
CA ASP A 186 32.19 -9.37 -17.96
C ASP A 186 31.00 -8.63 -18.59
N LYS A 187 29.86 -8.63 -17.88
CA LYS A 187 28.59 -8.05 -18.37
C LYS A 187 28.61 -6.52 -18.43
N GLN A 188 29.45 -5.86 -17.64
CA GLN A 188 29.50 -4.39 -17.52
C GLN A 188 30.86 -3.80 -17.95
N SER A 189 31.75 -4.58 -18.56
CA SER A 189 33.09 -4.16 -18.98
C SER A 189 33.12 -2.85 -19.78
N ALA A 190 32.26 -2.73 -20.81
CA ALA A 190 32.14 -1.50 -21.61
C ALA A 190 31.74 -0.29 -20.76
N ARG A 191 30.78 -0.48 -19.85
CA ARG A 191 30.27 0.57 -18.96
C ARG A 191 31.31 0.99 -17.93
N ILE A 192 32.07 0.04 -17.38
CA ILE A 192 33.22 0.32 -16.52
C ILE A 192 34.22 1.20 -17.27
N SER A 193 34.54 0.86 -18.53
CA SER A 193 35.45 1.67 -19.36
C SER A 193 34.94 3.11 -19.55
N THR A 194 33.66 3.31 -19.85
CA THR A 194 33.05 4.65 -19.96
C THR A 194 33.11 5.41 -18.63
N ILE A 195 32.79 4.75 -17.51
CA ILE A 195 32.85 5.37 -16.19
C ILE A 195 34.29 5.80 -15.86
N MET A 196 35.29 4.99 -16.20
CA MET A 196 36.70 5.35 -15.99
C MET A 196 37.11 6.61 -16.77
N GLN A 197 36.55 6.84 -17.96
CA GLN A 197 36.76 8.08 -18.72
C GLN A 197 36.14 9.29 -18.00
N TYR A 198 34.93 9.15 -17.45
CA TYR A 198 34.30 10.20 -16.64
C TYR A 198 35.11 10.50 -15.38
N LEU A 199 35.61 9.47 -14.68
CA LEU A 199 36.45 9.63 -13.50
C LEU A 199 37.75 10.38 -13.79
N ALA A 200 38.35 10.17 -14.97
CA ALA A 200 39.52 10.94 -15.41
C ALA A 200 39.16 12.43 -15.62
N LYS A 201 38.08 12.72 -16.35
CA LYS A 201 37.59 14.09 -16.59
C LYS A 201 37.22 14.82 -15.29
N PHE A 202 36.64 14.11 -14.33
CA PHE A 202 36.34 14.68 -13.01
C PHE A 202 37.61 15.09 -12.25
N LYS A 203 38.66 14.25 -12.24
CA LYS A 203 39.94 14.60 -11.59
C LYS A 203 40.58 15.83 -12.23
N GLU A 204 40.55 15.90 -13.56
CA GLU A 204 41.02 17.05 -14.31
C GLU A 204 40.23 18.31 -13.95
N SER A 205 38.89 18.21 -13.91
CA SER A 205 38.00 19.33 -13.55
C SER A 205 38.20 19.83 -12.12
N VAL A 206 38.44 18.94 -11.14
CA VAL A 206 38.83 19.35 -9.78
C VAL A 206 40.15 20.12 -9.79
N THR A 207 41.14 19.62 -10.55
CA THR A 207 42.47 20.23 -10.63
C THR A 207 42.40 21.63 -11.26
N GLU A 208 41.55 21.81 -12.28
CA GLU A 208 41.33 23.09 -12.93
C GLU A 208 40.52 24.05 -12.05
N LEU A 209 39.49 23.58 -11.33
CA LEU A 209 38.75 24.41 -10.37
C LEU A 209 39.63 24.96 -9.25
N LYS A 210 40.66 24.21 -8.83
CA LYS A 210 41.64 24.67 -7.84
C LYS A 210 42.53 25.81 -8.36
N LYS A 211 42.68 25.98 -9.68
CA LYS A 211 43.46 27.05 -10.30
C LYS A 211 42.59 28.20 -10.81
N ASN A 212 41.38 27.88 -11.26
CA ASN A 212 40.44 28.80 -11.88
C ASN A 212 39.02 28.54 -11.31
N PRO A 213 38.52 29.38 -10.39
CA PRO A 213 37.21 29.18 -9.77
C PRO A 213 36.04 29.34 -10.77
N ASN A 214 36.29 30.00 -11.90
CA ASN A 214 35.34 30.17 -12.99
C ASN A 214 35.33 29.01 -14.00
N PHE A 215 36.10 27.95 -13.77
CA PHE A 215 36.09 26.76 -14.64
C PHE A 215 34.65 26.19 -14.73
N SER A 216 34.24 25.86 -15.96
CA SER A 216 32.92 25.32 -16.28
C SER A 216 32.91 23.83 -16.04
N ILE A 217 31.91 23.35 -15.30
CA ILE A 217 31.70 21.94 -14.98
C ILE A 217 30.26 21.48 -15.27
N GLY A 218 29.37 22.42 -15.60
CA GLY A 218 27.98 22.15 -15.88
C GLY A 218 27.82 21.15 -17.01
N GLN A 219 28.57 21.30 -18.10
CA GLN A 219 28.48 20.41 -19.25
C GLN A 219 28.84 18.96 -18.87
N LEU A 220 29.93 18.77 -18.12
CA LEU A 220 30.34 17.46 -17.63
C LEU A 220 29.27 16.82 -16.74
N LEU A 221 28.64 17.59 -15.83
CA LEU A 221 27.67 17.05 -14.86
C LEU A 221 26.27 16.81 -15.43
N ILE A 222 25.89 17.51 -16.50
CA ILE A 222 24.54 17.51 -17.07
C ILE A 222 24.44 16.71 -18.37
N GLU A 223 25.46 16.76 -19.22
CA GLU A 223 25.43 16.12 -20.55
C GLU A 223 26.17 14.79 -20.56
N GLU A 224 27.37 14.73 -19.97
CA GLU A 224 28.24 13.56 -20.05
C GLU A 224 28.01 12.57 -18.90
N ALA A 225 28.32 12.99 -17.68
CA ALA A 225 28.33 12.16 -16.48
C ALA A 225 27.11 12.48 -15.60
N LYS A 226 25.94 12.13 -16.15
CA LYS A 226 24.61 12.37 -15.58
C LYS A 226 24.44 11.79 -14.18
N GLU A 227 23.38 12.22 -13.51
CA GLU A 227 23.04 11.66 -12.20
C GLU A 227 22.69 10.17 -12.32
N ILE A 228 23.23 9.35 -11.43
CA ILE A 228 22.96 7.91 -11.41
C ILE A 228 21.58 7.71 -10.79
N THR A 229 20.55 7.79 -11.63
CA THR A 229 19.17 7.43 -11.27
C THR A 229 18.97 5.91 -11.33
N VAL A 230 17.85 5.42 -10.82
CA VAL A 230 17.43 4.01 -10.97
C VAL A 230 17.39 3.61 -12.45
N GLN A 231 16.94 4.51 -13.32
CA GLN A 231 16.90 4.28 -14.76
C GLN A 231 18.30 4.16 -15.37
N GLU A 232 19.22 5.06 -15.00
CA GLU A 232 20.61 4.99 -15.45
C GLU A 232 21.31 3.74 -14.90
N PHE A 233 21.07 3.37 -13.64
CA PHE A 233 21.63 2.19 -13.00
C PHE A 233 21.22 0.90 -13.74
N HIS A 234 19.92 0.70 -13.98
CA HIS A 234 19.37 -0.51 -14.60
C HIS A 234 19.32 -0.49 -16.13
N GLN A 235 19.54 0.66 -16.76
CA GLN A 235 19.32 0.89 -18.20
C GLN A 235 17.88 0.55 -18.65
N MET A 236 16.90 0.80 -17.79
CA MET A 236 15.49 0.60 -18.09
C MET A 236 14.62 1.63 -17.35
N THR A 237 13.47 1.96 -17.89
CA THR A 237 12.52 2.87 -17.23
C THR A 237 12.00 2.26 -15.91
N GLN A 238 11.55 3.09 -14.98
CA GLN A 238 10.96 2.62 -13.72
C GLN A 238 9.78 1.68 -13.94
N LYS A 239 8.94 1.94 -14.96
CA LYS A 239 7.85 1.04 -15.36
C LYS A 239 8.38 -0.33 -15.78
N GLN A 240 9.38 -0.37 -16.67
CA GLN A 240 10.00 -1.64 -17.10
C GLN A 240 10.63 -2.41 -15.93
N TYR A 241 11.26 -1.70 -14.99
CA TYR A 241 11.80 -2.29 -13.77
C TYR A 241 10.71 -2.98 -12.94
N LEU A 242 9.62 -2.27 -12.64
CA LEU A 242 8.49 -2.83 -11.87
C LEU A 242 7.78 -3.97 -12.63
N ASP A 243 7.57 -3.83 -13.95
CA ASP A 243 6.98 -4.87 -14.78
C ASP A 243 7.82 -6.14 -14.79
N ARG A 244 9.16 -6.01 -14.75
CA ARG A 244 10.09 -7.14 -14.68
C ARG A 244 10.03 -7.86 -13.33
N ILE A 245 9.92 -7.12 -12.22
CA ILE A 245 9.66 -7.71 -10.88
C ILE A 245 8.34 -8.48 -10.90
N LYS A 246 7.28 -7.90 -11.45
CA LYS A 246 5.95 -8.52 -11.54
C LYS A 246 5.99 -9.80 -12.39
N MET A 247 6.68 -9.77 -13.52
CA MET A 247 6.87 -10.93 -14.39
C MET A 247 7.59 -12.07 -13.66
N TYR A 248 8.70 -11.82 -12.95
CA TYR A 248 9.39 -12.88 -12.22
C TYR A 248 8.53 -13.44 -11.07
N ASN A 249 7.87 -12.58 -10.30
CA ASN A 249 6.92 -13.00 -9.28
C ASN A 249 5.83 -13.94 -9.84
N GLN A 250 5.30 -13.63 -11.03
CA GLN A 250 4.31 -14.49 -11.68
C GLN A 250 4.92 -15.85 -12.05
N LYS A 251 6.13 -15.89 -12.62
CA LYS A 251 6.80 -17.16 -12.95
C LYS A 251 7.05 -18.04 -11.72
N PHE A 252 7.44 -17.45 -10.59
CA PHE A 252 7.58 -18.19 -9.32
C PHE A 252 6.24 -18.76 -8.84
N LYS A 253 5.14 -18.01 -8.96
CA LYS A 253 3.80 -18.52 -8.65
C LYS A 253 3.40 -19.68 -9.56
N ASP A 254 3.66 -19.56 -10.86
CA ASP A 254 3.31 -20.58 -11.85
C ASP A 254 4.10 -21.89 -11.59
N CYS A 255 5.41 -21.78 -11.33
CA CYS A 255 6.25 -22.93 -10.97
C CYS A 255 5.79 -23.57 -9.66
N MET A 256 5.45 -22.77 -8.65
CA MET A 256 4.95 -23.27 -7.37
C MET A 256 3.61 -24.00 -7.53
N LYS A 257 2.69 -23.50 -8.35
CA LYS A 257 1.43 -24.18 -8.64
C LYS A 257 1.67 -25.55 -9.28
N LYS A 258 2.52 -25.60 -10.31
CA LYS A 258 2.90 -26.87 -10.99
C LYS A 258 3.61 -27.83 -10.04
N GLU A 259 4.45 -27.32 -9.14
CA GLU A 259 5.13 -28.11 -8.12
C GLU A 259 4.15 -28.67 -7.07
N MET A 260 3.13 -27.91 -6.68
CA MET A 260 2.04 -28.41 -5.81
C MET A 260 1.21 -29.50 -6.50
N GLU A 261 0.91 -29.34 -7.79
CA GLU A 261 0.24 -30.38 -8.59
C GLU A 261 1.11 -31.65 -8.66
N PHE A 262 2.40 -31.51 -8.93
CA PHE A 262 3.34 -32.63 -8.91
C PHE A 262 3.43 -33.29 -7.53
N LYS A 263 3.49 -32.50 -6.44
CA LYS A 263 3.49 -33.02 -5.06
C LYS A 263 2.29 -33.92 -4.81
N LYS A 264 1.09 -33.52 -5.22
CA LYS A 264 -0.13 -34.33 -5.06
C LYS A 264 0.00 -35.70 -5.72
N LEU A 265 0.66 -35.77 -6.88
CA LEU A 265 0.93 -37.01 -7.61
C LEU A 265 2.03 -37.87 -6.95
N THR A 266 2.86 -37.28 -6.09
CA THR A 266 3.96 -38.00 -5.41
C THR A 266 3.60 -38.57 -4.04
N ILE A 267 2.44 -38.21 -3.46
CA ILE A 267 2.03 -38.65 -2.12
C ILE A 267 2.06 -40.19 -2.01
N ASN A 268 1.70 -40.87 -3.09
CA ASN A 268 1.59 -42.32 -3.19
C ASN A 268 2.76 -42.98 -3.96
N ALA A 269 3.76 -42.19 -4.38
CA ALA A 269 4.90 -42.70 -5.15
C ALA A 269 5.87 -43.50 -4.27
N LYS A 270 6.58 -44.46 -4.87
CA LYS A 270 7.57 -45.28 -4.16
C LYS A 270 8.73 -44.41 -3.72
N LYS A 271 9.04 -44.42 -2.41
CA LYS A 271 10.30 -43.88 -1.88
C LYS A 271 11.47 -44.53 -2.63
N GLN A 272 12.31 -43.71 -3.25
CA GLN A 272 13.53 -44.16 -3.93
C GLN A 272 14.70 -43.96 -2.97
N GLY A 273 15.16 -45.03 -2.31
CA GLY A 273 16.23 -44.92 -1.30
C GLY A 273 15.80 -44.07 -0.10
N MET A 274 16.62 -43.08 0.30
CA MET A 274 16.30 -42.13 1.39
C MET A 274 15.50 -40.89 0.92
N ILE A 275 15.21 -40.76 -0.37
CA ILE A 275 14.63 -39.55 -0.93
C ILE A 275 13.11 -39.72 -1.03
N ASN A 276 12.38 -38.87 -0.32
CA ASN A 276 10.93 -38.73 -0.42
C ASN A 276 10.59 -37.65 -1.47
N PRO A 277 10.03 -37.99 -2.65
CA PRO A 277 9.73 -37.02 -3.69
C PRO A 277 8.77 -35.91 -3.22
N SER A 278 7.83 -36.24 -2.34
CA SER A 278 6.91 -35.25 -1.74
C SER A 278 7.65 -34.23 -0.87
N GLN A 279 8.69 -34.68 -0.14
CA GLN A 279 9.55 -33.78 0.64
C GLN A 279 10.38 -32.88 -0.29
N GLN A 280 10.95 -33.42 -1.36
CA GLN A 280 11.70 -32.61 -2.33
C GLN A 280 10.83 -31.52 -2.97
N SER A 281 9.57 -31.84 -3.30
CA SER A 281 8.64 -30.85 -3.80
C SER A 281 8.29 -29.79 -2.75
N MET A 282 8.14 -30.17 -1.48
CA MET A 282 7.97 -29.20 -0.39
C MET A 282 9.18 -28.28 -0.23
N ASP A 283 10.39 -28.82 -0.27
CA ASP A 283 11.62 -28.03 -0.18
C ASP A 283 11.73 -27.04 -1.35
N ARG A 284 11.34 -27.45 -2.57
CA ARG A 284 11.27 -26.57 -3.75
C ARG A 284 10.20 -25.48 -3.60
N ILE A 285 9.00 -25.81 -3.12
CA ILE A 285 7.93 -24.84 -2.86
C ILE A 285 8.40 -23.79 -1.83
N THR A 286 9.01 -24.24 -0.74
CA THR A 286 9.59 -23.36 0.28
C THR A 286 10.65 -22.45 -0.33
N LYS A 287 11.54 -23.01 -1.17
CA LYS A 287 12.56 -22.23 -1.87
C LYS A 287 11.98 -21.21 -2.84
N TYR A 288 10.94 -21.57 -3.61
CA TYR A 288 10.23 -20.63 -4.49
C TYR A 288 9.60 -19.48 -3.72
N ASN A 289 9.00 -19.75 -2.54
CA ASN A 289 8.46 -18.70 -1.69
C ASN A 289 9.55 -17.77 -1.16
N GLN A 290 10.67 -18.30 -0.68
CA GLN A 290 11.82 -17.50 -0.24
C GLN A 290 12.37 -16.61 -1.36
N ASP A 291 12.58 -17.17 -2.55
CA ASP A 291 13.10 -16.44 -3.72
C ASP A 291 12.10 -15.38 -4.20
N ARG A 292 10.80 -15.66 -4.09
CA ARG A 292 9.74 -14.69 -4.39
C ARG A 292 9.72 -13.53 -3.38
N SER A 293 9.81 -13.83 -2.08
CA SER A 293 9.91 -12.80 -1.04
C SER A 293 11.14 -11.92 -1.23
N TYR A 294 12.29 -12.51 -1.57
CA TYR A 294 13.50 -11.77 -1.94
C TYR A 294 13.25 -10.77 -3.09
N LEU A 295 12.53 -11.18 -4.14
CA LEU A 295 12.17 -10.27 -5.25
C LEU A 295 11.19 -9.16 -4.86
N GLN A 296 10.39 -9.34 -3.80
CA GLN A 296 9.45 -8.33 -3.33
C GLN A 296 10.13 -7.19 -2.56
N GLU A 297 11.38 -7.37 -2.12
CA GLU A 297 12.18 -6.34 -1.43
C GLU A 297 12.87 -5.36 -2.40
N PHE A 298 12.92 -5.69 -3.69
CA PHE A 298 13.57 -4.87 -4.74
C PHE A 298 13.03 -3.44 -4.90
N PRO A 299 11.74 -3.15 -4.69
CA PRO A 299 11.23 -1.79 -4.68
C PRO A 299 11.78 -0.94 -3.52
N LYS A 300 12.14 -1.56 -2.37
CA LYS A 300 12.73 -0.86 -1.22
C LYS A 300 14.20 -0.50 -1.46
N ASN A 301 14.91 -1.35 -2.21
CA ASN A 301 16.32 -1.17 -2.56
C ASN A 301 16.50 -1.06 -4.08
N PRO A 302 16.12 0.07 -4.70
CA PRO A 302 16.03 0.20 -6.15
C PRO A 302 17.40 0.14 -6.86
N TYR A 303 18.51 0.24 -6.12
CA TYR A 303 19.87 0.05 -6.63
C TYR A 303 20.38 -1.38 -6.41
N THR A 304 19.53 -2.38 -6.61
CA THR A 304 19.94 -3.80 -6.55
C THR A 304 19.67 -4.44 -7.89
N PHE A 305 20.70 -5.01 -8.53
CA PHE A 305 20.52 -5.68 -9.81
C PHE A 305 19.63 -6.91 -9.70
N PHE A 306 18.81 -7.14 -10.72
CA PHE A 306 18.03 -8.36 -10.83
C PHE A 306 18.93 -9.59 -10.73
N PRO A 307 18.49 -10.62 -9.96
CA PRO A 307 19.25 -11.86 -9.88
C PRO A 307 19.32 -12.54 -11.25
N GLU A 308 20.35 -13.35 -11.43
CA GLU A 308 20.42 -14.25 -12.56
C GLU A 308 19.45 -15.42 -12.33
N ILE A 309 18.42 -15.49 -13.16
CA ILE A 309 17.35 -16.49 -13.02
C ILE A 309 17.44 -17.46 -14.19
N GLN A 310 17.49 -18.74 -13.87
CA GLN A 310 17.26 -19.82 -14.83
C GLN A 310 15.82 -20.28 -14.72
N TYR A 311 15.14 -20.36 -15.85
CA TYR A 311 13.78 -20.88 -15.95
C TYR A 311 13.78 -22.01 -16.96
N ASP A 312 13.39 -23.20 -16.51
CA ASP A 312 13.28 -24.40 -17.30
C ASP A 312 11.79 -24.74 -17.47
N LYS A 313 11.33 -24.72 -18.72
CA LYS A 313 9.93 -24.98 -19.06
C LYS A 313 9.65 -26.47 -19.29
N ASP A 314 10.70 -27.26 -19.53
CA ASP A 314 10.60 -28.60 -20.07
C ASP A 314 11.28 -29.63 -19.15
N GLU A 315 11.33 -29.35 -17.84
CA GLU A 315 11.86 -30.30 -16.85
C GLU A 315 10.92 -31.51 -16.81
N ILE A 316 11.43 -32.68 -17.19
CA ILE A 316 10.67 -33.94 -17.14
C ILE A 316 11.08 -34.69 -15.87
N ARG A 317 10.10 -35.00 -15.01
CA ARG A 317 10.32 -35.84 -13.82
C ARG A 317 9.63 -37.18 -13.95
N GLU A 318 10.30 -38.22 -13.48
CA GLU A 318 9.78 -39.59 -13.50
C GLU A 318 9.19 -40.00 -12.16
N LEU A 319 7.96 -40.55 -12.18
CA LEU A 319 7.34 -41.17 -11.01
C LEU A 319 7.58 -42.69 -11.03
N ILE A 320 8.10 -43.21 -9.92
CA ILE A 320 8.13 -44.66 -9.68
C ILE A 320 6.92 -45.04 -8.82
N LEU A 321 6.03 -45.85 -9.37
CA LEU A 321 4.83 -46.32 -8.68
C LEU A 321 5.16 -47.48 -7.72
N GLN A 322 4.37 -47.61 -6.63
CA GLN A 322 4.38 -48.77 -5.75
C GLN A 322 3.47 -49.88 -6.28
N ASN A 323 3.67 -51.13 -5.82
CA ASN A 323 2.82 -52.29 -6.10
C ASN A 323 2.61 -52.57 -7.59
N ASN A 324 3.70 -52.62 -8.37
CA ASN A 324 3.64 -52.95 -9.80
C ASN A 324 3.11 -54.38 -10.06
N ASP A 325 3.05 -55.24 -9.03
CA ASP A 325 2.44 -56.57 -9.07
C ASP A 325 0.91 -56.54 -8.91
N VAL A 326 0.32 -55.37 -8.65
CA VAL A 326 -1.13 -55.14 -8.59
C VAL A 326 -1.53 -54.30 -9.81
N GLU A 327 -2.55 -54.70 -10.57
CA GLU A 327 -3.03 -53.88 -11.69
C GLU A 327 -3.83 -52.67 -11.20
N PRO A 328 -3.92 -51.59 -11.98
CA PRO A 328 -4.80 -50.46 -11.66
C PRO A 328 -6.24 -50.91 -11.41
N PHE A 329 -6.92 -50.26 -10.46
CA PHE A 329 -8.29 -50.60 -10.05
C PHE A 329 -8.42 -52.00 -9.42
N GLN A 330 -7.35 -52.49 -8.81
CA GLN A 330 -7.37 -53.69 -7.99
C GLN A 330 -6.96 -53.42 -6.54
N LEU A 331 -7.56 -54.16 -5.61
CA LEU A 331 -7.16 -54.24 -4.21
C LEU A 331 -6.71 -55.66 -3.90
N LYS A 332 -5.43 -55.82 -3.56
CA LYS A 332 -4.84 -57.06 -3.11
C LYS A 332 -4.90 -57.12 -1.58
N ILE A 333 -5.62 -58.10 -1.06
CA ILE A 333 -5.82 -58.36 0.36
C ILE A 333 -4.96 -59.55 0.75
N LYS A 334 -4.17 -59.41 1.81
CA LYS A 334 -3.40 -60.48 2.42
C LYS A 334 -3.80 -60.70 3.87
N PHE A 335 -3.92 -61.95 4.27
CA PHE A 335 -3.97 -62.35 5.67
C PHE A 335 -2.72 -63.18 5.96
N PHE A 336 -1.89 -62.70 6.88
CA PHE A 336 -0.59 -63.30 7.16
C PHE A 336 -0.73 -64.42 8.19
N ARG A 337 -1.10 -64.08 9.42
CA ARG A 337 -1.19 -65.03 10.54
C ARG A 337 -2.12 -64.54 11.65
N LEU A 338 -2.49 -65.46 12.53
CA LEU A 338 -3.25 -65.19 13.75
C LEU A 338 -2.35 -65.27 14.99
N VAL A 339 -2.23 -64.17 15.72
CA VAL A 339 -1.44 -64.08 16.96
C VAL A 339 -2.37 -64.22 18.18
N GLY A 340 -1.88 -64.89 19.23
CA GLY A 340 -2.64 -65.15 20.45
C GLY A 340 -3.59 -66.36 20.36
N ALA A 341 -3.53 -67.11 19.26
CA ALA A 341 -4.26 -68.36 19.08
C ALA A 341 -3.48 -69.57 19.63
N LYS A 342 -4.21 -70.61 20.04
CA LYS A 342 -3.59 -71.92 20.31
C LYS A 342 -3.11 -72.53 19.01
N SER A 343 -2.14 -73.44 19.05
CA SER A 343 -1.68 -74.19 17.87
C SER A 343 -2.79 -75.12 17.37
N ASP A 344 -3.67 -74.60 16.52
CA ASP A 344 -4.84 -75.27 15.97
C ASP A 344 -5.16 -74.73 14.56
N LYS A 345 -6.18 -75.28 13.91
CA LYS A 345 -6.59 -74.92 12.55
C LYS A 345 -7.70 -73.87 12.58
N TYR A 346 -7.40 -72.70 12.03
CA TYR A 346 -8.33 -71.58 11.93
C TYR A 346 -8.65 -71.25 10.47
N GLN A 347 -9.83 -70.71 10.21
CA GLN A 347 -10.26 -70.24 8.89
C GLN A 347 -10.90 -68.86 9.03
N ILE A 348 -10.64 -67.97 8.07
CA ILE A 348 -11.30 -66.67 7.99
C ILE A 348 -12.33 -66.73 6.88
N HIS A 349 -13.57 -66.31 7.18
CA HIS A 349 -14.55 -65.92 6.17
C HIS A 349 -14.59 -64.40 6.16
N TRP A 350 -14.61 -63.80 4.98
CA TRP A 350 -14.67 -62.37 4.87
C TRP A 350 -15.56 -61.93 3.73
N ASN A 351 -16.16 -60.75 3.87
CA ASN A 351 -16.93 -60.14 2.80
C ASN A 351 -16.73 -58.63 2.74
N ILE A 352 -16.94 -58.06 1.56
CA ILE A 352 -16.90 -56.63 1.29
C ILE A 352 -18.03 -56.28 0.32
N LYS A 353 -18.68 -55.14 0.55
CA LYS A 353 -19.66 -54.57 -0.37
C LYS A 353 -18.96 -53.59 -1.31
N LEU A 354 -19.03 -53.83 -2.63
CA LEU A 354 -18.48 -52.96 -3.67
C LEU A 354 -19.54 -52.75 -4.75
N ASN A 355 -19.84 -51.50 -5.13
CA ASN A 355 -20.76 -51.17 -6.23
C ASN A 355 -22.11 -51.91 -6.20
N ASN A 356 -22.69 -52.08 -5.00
CA ASN A 356 -23.91 -52.86 -4.69
C ASN A 356 -23.78 -54.39 -4.69
N ASP A 357 -22.63 -54.96 -5.07
CA ASP A 357 -22.35 -56.38 -4.96
C ASP A 357 -21.67 -56.70 -3.62
N VAL A 358 -22.00 -57.87 -3.04
CA VAL A 358 -21.32 -58.39 -1.84
C VAL A 358 -20.40 -59.52 -2.27
N ILE A 359 -19.10 -59.27 -2.22
CA ILE A 359 -18.07 -60.27 -2.50
C ILE A 359 -17.77 -61.00 -1.21
N SER A 360 -17.92 -62.33 -1.20
CA SER A 360 -17.64 -63.18 -0.03
C SER A 360 -16.61 -64.25 -0.38
N GLN A 361 -15.60 -64.41 0.48
CA GLN A 361 -14.49 -65.34 0.29
C GLN A 361 -14.14 -66.03 1.61
N LYS A 362 -13.36 -67.12 1.52
CA LYS A 362 -12.82 -67.82 2.69
C LYS A 362 -11.38 -68.23 2.45
N THR A 363 -10.58 -68.24 3.51
CA THR A 363 -9.21 -68.77 3.48
C THR A 363 -9.24 -70.30 3.55
N ASP A 364 -8.12 -70.94 3.24
CA ASP A 364 -7.88 -72.30 3.73
C ASP A 364 -7.69 -72.29 5.26
N PHE A 365 -7.68 -73.48 5.85
CA PHE A 365 -7.33 -73.62 7.25
C PHE A 365 -5.83 -73.37 7.46
N THR A 366 -5.49 -72.66 8.54
CA THR A 366 -4.09 -72.44 8.93
C THR A 366 -3.38 -73.76 9.19
N ASP A 367 -2.04 -73.71 9.10
CA ASP A 367 -1.18 -74.73 9.67
C ASP A 367 -1.13 -74.63 11.21
N SER A 368 -0.33 -75.50 11.85
CA SER A 368 -0.14 -75.49 13.31
C SER A 368 0.56 -74.23 13.83
N THR A 369 1.13 -73.39 12.96
CA THR A 369 1.74 -72.11 13.32
C THR A 369 0.78 -70.93 13.17
N CYS A 370 -0.50 -71.20 12.88
CA CYS A 370 -1.55 -70.20 12.70
C CYS A 370 -1.30 -69.22 11.54
N VAL A 371 -0.55 -69.65 10.52
CA VAL A 371 -0.27 -68.87 9.31
C VAL A 371 -1.32 -69.18 8.24
N PHE A 372 -1.87 -68.14 7.61
CA PHE A 372 -2.86 -68.27 6.53
C PHE A 372 -2.21 -68.26 5.15
N ASN A 373 -1.15 -67.48 4.95
CA ASN A 373 -0.53 -67.20 3.64
C ASN A 373 -1.56 -66.90 2.54
N TYR A 374 -2.65 -66.23 2.91
CA TYR A 374 -3.76 -65.98 2.02
C TYR A 374 -3.51 -64.69 1.24
N GLU A 375 -3.78 -64.74 -0.06
CA GLU A 375 -3.73 -63.60 -0.96
C GLU A 375 -4.96 -63.63 -1.88
N HIS A 376 -5.62 -62.49 -2.03
CA HIS A 376 -6.73 -62.34 -2.96
C HIS A 376 -6.72 -60.97 -3.62
N VAL A 377 -6.93 -60.94 -4.92
CA VAL A 377 -6.97 -59.70 -5.71
C VAL A 377 -8.40 -59.43 -6.13
N LEU A 378 -8.95 -58.30 -5.66
CA LEU A 378 -10.27 -57.83 -5.99
C LEU A 378 -10.20 -56.77 -7.09
N THR A 379 -11.02 -56.91 -8.11
CA THR A 379 -11.27 -55.82 -9.06
C THR A 379 -12.23 -54.82 -8.42
N THR A 380 -11.75 -53.62 -8.14
CA THR A 380 -12.55 -52.57 -7.50
C THR A 380 -13.25 -51.69 -8.52
N GLY A 381 -12.75 -51.62 -9.76
CA GLY A 381 -13.41 -50.89 -10.85
C GLY A 381 -12.70 -51.07 -12.19
N ASN A 382 -12.91 -50.13 -13.11
CA ASN A 382 -12.15 -50.04 -14.36
C ASN A 382 -12.00 -48.59 -14.82
N LYS A 383 -11.24 -48.35 -15.89
CA LYS A 383 -10.98 -47.01 -16.44
C LYS A 383 -12.24 -46.21 -16.79
N LYS A 384 -13.36 -46.86 -17.15
CA LYS A 384 -14.65 -46.21 -17.46
C LYS A 384 -15.53 -45.99 -16.23
N LYS A 385 -15.40 -46.83 -15.21
CA LYS A 385 -16.16 -46.81 -13.95
C LYS A 385 -15.23 -47.14 -12.78
N PRO A 386 -14.38 -46.20 -12.34
CA PRO A 386 -13.55 -46.42 -11.16
C PRO A 386 -14.43 -46.40 -9.90
N CYS A 387 -14.08 -47.20 -8.90
CA CYS A 387 -14.73 -47.15 -7.59
C CYS A 387 -14.15 -46.01 -6.78
N TYR A 388 -14.80 -44.85 -6.87
CA TYR A 388 -14.57 -43.73 -5.97
C TYR A 388 -15.04 -44.12 -4.56
N GLY A 389 -14.25 -43.80 -3.53
CA GLY A 389 -14.62 -44.08 -2.14
C GLY A 389 -14.32 -45.50 -1.64
N LEU A 390 -13.41 -46.26 -2.27
CA LEU A 390 -13.02 -47.59 -1.77
C LEU A 390 -12.65 -47.59 -0.28
N HIS A 391 -11.95 -46.54 0.17
CA HIS A 391 -11.51 -46.34 1.56
C HIS A 391 -12.64 -46.13 2.57
N GLU A 392 -13.86 -45.81 2.11
CA GLU A 392 -15.06 -45.67 2.94
C GLU A 392 -15.69 -47.03 3.25
N ASN A 393 -15.31 -48.09 2.52
CA ASN A 393 -15.78 -49.44 2.78
C ASN A 393 -15.00 -50.12 3.90
N SER A 394 -15.52 -51.26 4.36
CA SER A 394 -14.86 -52.13 5.32
C SER A 394 -15.01 -53.58 4.93
N ILE A 395 -14.02 -54.39 5.30
CA ILE A 395 -14.07 -55.84 5.14
C ILE A 395 -14.61 -56.43 6.44
N GLN A 396 -15.74 -57.11 6.37
CA GLN A 396 -16.29 -57.87 7.48
C GLN A 396 -15.54 -59.20 7.56
N ILE A 397 -15.03 -59.55 8.75
CA ILE A 397 -14.20 -60.71 8.99
C ILE A 397 -14.86 -61.57 10.07
N GLN A 398 -14.98 -62.87 9.82
CA GLN A 398 -15.43 -63.87 10.76
C GLN A 398 -14.39 -64.98 10.87
N LEU A 399 -13.96 -65.26 12.10
CA LEU A 399 -12.95 -66.26 12.42
C LEU A 399 -13.62 -67.55 12.87
N PHE A 400 -13.19 -68.68 12.31
CA PHE A 400 -13.66 -70.01 12.64
C PHE A 400 -12.50 -70.88 13.13
N SER A 401 -12.78 -71.74 14.11
CA SER A 401 -11.90 -72.85 14.50
C SER A 401 -12.45 -74.16 13.95
N LYS A 402 -11.55 -75.09 13.58
CA LYS A 402 -11.94 -76.39 13.05
C LYS A 402 -12.50 -77.27 14.17
N GLY A 403 -13.76 -77.67 14.06
CA GLY A 403 -14.36 -78.67 14.94
C GLY A 403 -14.48 -80.05 14.29
N PHE A 404 -14.84 -81.05 15.08
CA PHE A 404 -14.98 -82.44 14.62
C PHE A 404 -16.22 -82.67 13.74
N PHE A 405 -17.34 -82.00 14.06
CA PHE A 405 -18.60 -82.08 13.30
C PHE A 405 -18.98 -80.79 12.59
N SER A 406 -18.58 -79.63 13.11
CA SER A 406 -18.83 -78.32 12.52
C SER A 406 -17.78 -77.31 12.96
N ASN A 407 -17.53 -76.29 12.13
CA ASN A 407 -16.61 -75.22 12.47
C ASN A 407 -17.24 -74.31 13.53
N SER A 408 -16.50 -74.03 14.59
CA SER A 408 -16.98 -73.15 15.67
C SER A 408 -16.58 -71.70 15.37
N SER A 409 -17.57 -70.82 15.24
CA SER A 409 -17.35 -69.38 15.10
C SER A 409 -16.70 -68.84 16.38
N ILE A 410 -15.51 -68.27 16.24
CA ILE A 410 -14.74 -67.68 17.34
C ILE A 410 -15.15 -66.22 17.53
N GLY A 411 -15.18 -65.42 16.46
CA GLY A 411 -15.51 -64.02 16.60
C GLY A 411 -15.59 -63.31 15.26
N GLN A 412 -16.02 -62.06 15.31
CA GLN A 412 -16.13 -61.19 14.16
C GLN A 412 -15.40 -59.87 14.41
N ALA A 413 -14.89 -59.27 13.34
CA ALA A 413 -14.26 -57.96 13.37
C ALA A 413 -14.46 -57.25 12.04
N THR A 414 -14.31 -55.92 12.07
CA THR A 414 -14.43 -55.06 10.89
C THR A 414 -13.06 -54.48 10.59
N LEU A 415 -12.53 -54.78 9.41
CA LEU A 415 -11.29 -54.20 8.90
C LEU A 415 -11.62 -52.92 8.11
N PRO A 416 -11.33 -51.72 8.62
CA PRO A 416 -11.54 -50.48 7.87
C PRO A 416 -10.53 -50.36 6.72
N LEU A 417 -10.98 -49.82 5.58
CA LEU A 417 -10.10 -49.50 4.45
C LEU A 417 -9.57 -48.06 4.47
N THR A 418 -9.72 -47.34 5.59
CA THR A 418 -9.25 -45.96 5.72
C THR A 418 -7.73 -45.82 5.53
N GLY A 419 -6.96 -46.85 5.90
CA GLY A 419 -5.50 -46.88 5.75
C GLY A 419 -4.99 -46.79 4.31
N ILE A 420 -5.81 -47.17 3.33
CA ILE A 420 -5.49 -47.07 1.89
C ILE A 420 -6.02 -45.77 1.24
N LYS A 421 -6.55 -44.82 2.02
CA LYS A 421 -6.93 -43.50 1.50
C LYS A 421 -5.70 -42.74 0.96
N ASP A 422 -4.64 -42.74 1.75
CA ASP A 422 -3.42 -41.95 1.52
C ASP A 422 -2.17 -42.83 1.30
N ASN A 423 -2.35 -44.15 1.16
CA ASN A 423 -1.25 -45.10 0.97
C ASN A 423 -1.59 -46.15 -0.09
N CYS A 424 -0.61 -46.52 -0.92
CA CYS A 424 -0.73 -47.67 -1.81
C CYS A 424 -0.60 -49.00 -1.08
N SER A 425 0.07 -49.03 0.08
CA SER A 425 0.30 -50.23 0.87
C SER A 425 0.02 -49.95 2.34
N TYR A 426 -0.72 -50.82 2.99
CA TYR A 426 -1.03 -50.73 4.41
C TYR A 426 -0.97 -52.11 5.06
N GLU A 427 -0.13 -52.26 6.08
CA GLU A 427 -0.02 -53.48 6.87
C GLU A 427 -0.39 -53.18 8.32
N GLY A 428 -1.15 -54.07 8.95
CA GLY A 428 -1.70 -53.81 10.28
C GLY A 428 -2.13 -55.07 11.02
N GLN A 429 -2.68 -54.84 12.22
CA GLN A 429 -3.26 -55.87 13.08
C GLN A 429 -4.72 -55.56 13.37
N LEU A 430 -5.59 -56.56 13.26
CA LEU A 430 -7.01 -56.48 13.58
C LEU A 430 -7.32 -57.34 14.80
N GLU A 431 -7.91 -56.75 15.84
CA GLU A 431 -8.32 -57.47 17.04
C GLU A 431 -9.67 -58.17 16.86
N ILE A 432 -9.71 -59.48 17.14
CA ILE A 432 -10.92 -60.30 17.13
C ILE A 432 -11.15 -60.82 18.54
N LYS A 433 -12.28 -60.44 19.15
CA LYS A 433 -12.60 -60.80 20.55
C LYS A 433 -13.52 -62.02 20.61
N HIS A 434 -13.21 -62.97 21.50
CA HIS A 434 -14.06 -64.11 21.82
C HIS A 434 -14.00 -64.39 23.32
N LYS A 435 -15.14 -64.22 24.01
CA LYS A 435 -15.19 -64.32 25.48
C LYS A 435 -14.11 -63.41 26.11
N SER A 436 -13.24 -63.96 26.94
CA SER A 436 -12.13 -63.26 27.60
C SER A 436 -10.83 -63.21 26.77
N HIS A 437 -10.80 -63.76 25.55
CA HIS A 437 -9.59 -63.83 24.74
C HIS A 437 -9.64 -62.85 23.56
N THR A 438 -8.48 -62.28 23.20
CA THR A 438 -8.31 -61.40 22.04
C THR A 438 -7.27 -62.01 21.11
N TYR A 439 -7.67 -62.25 19.87
CA TYR A 439 -6.79 -62.70 18.79
C TYR A 439 -6.40 -61.49 17.94
N LYS A 440 -5.18 -61.47 17.41
CA LYS A 440 -4.72 -60.42 16.50
C LYS A 440 -4.44 -61.00 15.12
N LEU A 441 -5.23 -60.60 14.14
CA LEU A 441 -5.03 -60.97 12.74
C LEU A 441 -4.07 -59.97 12.09
N GLU A 442 -2.90 -60.43 11.67
CA GLU A 442 -1.98 -59.63 10.85
C GLU A 442 -2.45 -59.65 9.38
N TYR A 443 -2.58 -58.48 8.76
CA TYR A 443 -3.09 -58.32 7.40
C TYR A 443 -2.33 -57.26 6.60
N GLY A 444 -2.46 -57.33 5.27
CA GLY A 444 -1.92 -56.36 4.33
C GLY A 444 -2.94 -55.98 3.26
N LEU A 445 -2.98 -54.71 2.90
CA LEU A 445 -3.81 -54.14 1.85
C LEU A 445 -2.89 -53.44 0.85
N TYR A 446 -2.95 -53.83 -0.42
CA TYR A 446 -2.09 -53.28 -1.47
C TYR A 446 -2.94 -52.89 -2.67
N GLN A 447 -2.81 -51.65 -3.10
CA GLN A 447 -3.44 -51.14 -4.31
C GLN A 447 -2.39 -50.43 -5.16
N ARG A 448 -2.68 -50.33 -6.46
CA ARG A 448 -1.90 -49.50 -7.39
C ARG A 448 -2.74 -48.29 -7.78
N GLU A 449 -2.10 -47.13 -7.79
CA GLU A 449 -2.72 -45.91 -8.30
C GLU A 449 -3.08 -46.05 -9.78
N ALA A 450 -4.14 -45.36 -10.22
CA ALA A 450 -4.53 -45.33 -11.62
C ALA A 450 -3.35 -44.87 -12.50
N GLU A 451 -3.27 -45.33 -13.75
CA GLU A 451 -2.16 -45.03 -14.65
C GLU A 451 -1.90 -43.52 -14.79
N PHE A 452 -0.89 -43.00 -14.07
CA PHE A 452 -0.33 -41.69 -14.33
C PHE A 452 0.73 -41.77 -15.44
N PRO A 453 0.91 -40.70 -16.23
CA PRO A 453 2.04 -40.62 -17.14
C PRO A 453 3.33 -40.74 -16.34
N LYS A 454 4.16 -41.75 -16.67
CA LYS A 454 5.46 -42.00 -16.00
C LYS A 454 6.38 -40.78 -16.04
N LYS A 455 6.22 -39.93 -17.05
CA LYS A 455 6.98 -38.69 -17.27
C LYS A 455 6.01 -37.52 -17.12
N ILE A 456 6.23 -36.70 -16.10
CA ILE A 456 5.43 -35.52 -15.84
C ILE A 456 6.26 -34.29 -16.22
N PRO A 457 5.77 -33.45 -17.15
CA PRO A 457 6.38 -32.16 -17.39
C PRO A 457 6.11 -31.24 -16.20
N VAL A 458 7.17 -30.67 -15.66
CA VAL A 458 7.12 -29.65 -14.63
C VAL A 458 7.92 -28.44 -15.10
N GLU A 459 7.64 -27.30 -14.50
CA GLU A 459 8.46 -26.10 -14.71
C GLU A 459 9.26 -25.83 -13.45
N SER A 460 10.51 -25.42 -13.63
CA SER A 460 11.33 -24.95 -12.51
C SER A 460 11.96 -23.61 -12.80
N ILE A 461 12.12 -22.86 -11.71
CA ILE A 461 12.76 -21.57 -11.70
C ILE A 461 13.75 -21.54 -10.54
N LYS A 462 14.95 -21.02 -10.78
CA LYS A 462 15.95 -20.88 -9.73
C LYS A 462 16.73 -19.59 -9.88
N ILE A 463 17.01 -18.95 -8.75
CA ILE A 463 18.01 -17.89 -8.68
C ILE A 463 19.39 -18.55 -8.68
N LEU A 464 20.15 -18.34 -9.75
CA LEU A 464 21.54 -18.80 -9.88
C LEU A 464 22.50 -17.92 -9.10
N ARG A 465 22.26 -16.61 -9.13
CA ARG A 465 23.15 -15.61 -8.53
C ARG A 465 22.35 -14.40 -8.07
N THR A 466 22.61 -13.95 -6.85
CA THR A 466 22.13 -12.68 -6.30
C THR A 466 23.24 -11.63 -6.34
N PHE A 467 22.86 -10.37 -6.21
CA PHE A 467 23.78 -9.25 -6.17
C PHE A 467 23.53 -8.44 -4.89
N PRO A 468 24.59 -7.98 -4.21
CA PRO A 468 24.42 -7.16 -3.02
C PRO A 468 23.78 -5.81 -3.39
N PRO A 469 23.04 -5.15 -2.47
CA PRO A 469 22.55 -3.79 -2.68
C PRO A 469 23.71 -2.83 -2.98
N PHE A 470 23.52 -1.92 -3.92
CA PHE A 470 24.49 -0.85 -4.20
C PHE A 470 24.11 0.41 -3.40
N ASP A 471 25.01 0.85 -2.51
CA ASP A 471 24.88 2.15 -1.86
C ASP A 471 25.56 3.23 -2.70
N LEU A 472 24.74 4.07 -3.31
CA LEU A 472 25.19 5.20 -4.12
C LEU A 472 26.05 6.19 -3.31
N ASN A 473 25.75 6.37 -2.02
CA ASN A 473 26.32 7.45 -1.20
C ASN A 473 27.41 6.98 -0.24
N GLU A 474 27.84 5.73 -0.34
CA GLU A 474 28.90 5.16 0.49
C GLU A 474 30.20 6.00 0.40
N GLY A 475 30.62 6.57 1.53
CA GLY A 475 31.85 7.36 1.62
C GLY A 475 31.82 8.70 0.88
N VAL A 476 30.65 9.18 0.44
CA VAL A 476 30.53 10.46 -0.30
C VAL A 476 30.86 11.66 0.58
N LYS A 477 30.36 11.69 1.82
CA LYS A 477 30.54 12.84 2.73
C LYS A 477 32.01 13.05 3.07
N GLU A 478 32.71 11.98 3.44
CA GLU A 478 34.12 11.96 3.77
C GLU A 478 34.97 12.38 2.56
N TYR A 479 34.61 11.89 1.37
CA TYR A 479 35.31 12.24 0.14
C TYR A 479 35.15 13.73 -0.23
N VAL A 480 33.94 14.27 -0.12
CA VAL A 480 33.64 15.70 -0.34
C VAL A 480 34.42 16.56 0.66
N GLN A 481 34.36 16.22 1.95
CA GLN A 481 35.03 16.99 3.00
C GLN A 481 36.55 17.05 2.80
N LYS A 482 37.17 15.93 2.42
CA LYS A 482 38.59 15.90 2.05
C LYS A 482 38.91 16.86 0.91
N HIS A 483 38.10 16.89 -0.15
CA HIS A 483 38.37 17.73 -1.32
C HIS A 483 38.09 19.22 -1.06
N LEU A 484 37.15 19.54 -0.16
CA LEU A 484 36.92 20.91 0.28
C LEU A 484 38.09 21.48 1.09
N GLN A 485 38.74 20.66 1.92
CA GLN A 485 39.95 21.06 2.67
C GLN A 485 41.16 21.35 1.78
N GLU A 486 41.16 20.85 0.54
CA GLU A 486 42.24 21.06 -0.43
C GLU A 486 42.03 22.32 -1.30
N ILE A 487 40.96 23.09 -1.08
CA ILE A 487 40.73 24.37 -1.77
C ILE A 487 41.53 25.47 -1.03
N ASP A 488 42.31 26.24 -1.79
CA ASP A 488 43.06 27.38 -1.24
C ASP A 488 42.08 28.43 -0.66
N PRO A 489 42.19 28.80 0.63
CA PRO A 489 41.36 29.84 1.23
C PRO A 489 41.43 31.19 0.50
N ALA A 490 42.56 31.52 -0.14
CA ALA A 490 42.73 32.76 -0.88
C ALA A 490 41.80 32.83 -2.12
N LEU A 491 41.55 31.69 -2.77
CA LEU A 491 40.64 31.58 -3.92
C LEU A 491 39.18 31.86 -3.51
N ILE A 492 38.78 31.37 -2.34
CA ILE A 492 37.43 31.59 -1.79
C ILE A 492 37.22 33.09 -1.50
N GLN A 493 38.21 33.74 -0.89
CA GLN A 493 38.16 35.18 -0.61
C GLN A 493 38.17 36.03 -1.89
N GLN A 494 38.94 35.62 -2.90
CA GLN A 494 39.02 36.33 -4.18
C GLN A 494 37.69 36.28 -4.95
N GLU A 495 37.00 35.12 -4.96
CA GLU A 495 35.68 34.97 -5.58
C GLU A 495 34.61 35.80 -4.86
N GLN A 496 34.66 35.83 -3.52
CA GLN A 496 33.77 36.68 -2.71
C GLN A 496 34.00 38.16 -3.00
N ALA A 497 35.26 38.61 -3.03
CA ALA A 497 35.61 40.00 -3.34
C ALA A 497 35.21 40.43 -4.76
N GLN A 498 35.33 39.54 -5.75
CA GLN A 498 34.87 39.81 -7.12
C GLN A 498 33.35 39.97 -7.21
N ARG A 499 32.59 39.14 -6.49
CA ARG A 499 31.13 39.29 -6.40
C ARG A 499 30.72 40.56 -5.67
N GLU A 500 31.44 40.95 -4.61
CA GLU A 500 31.18 42.21 -3.91
C GLU A 500 31.47 43.44 -4.80
N LYS A 501 32.52 43.41 -5.63
CA LYS A 501 32.74 44.46 -6.65
C LYS A 501 31.61 44.54 -7.67
N LEU A 502 31.13 43.40 -8.17
CA LEU A 502 29.96 43.34 -9.07
C LEU A 502 28.67 43.84 -8.40
N LYS A 503 28.52 43.71 -7.07
CA LYS A 503 27.41 44.31 -6.31
C LYS A 503 27.51 45.82 -6.22
N GLN A 504 28.72 46.38 -6.16
CA GLN A 504 28.93 47.84 -6.08
C GLN A 504 28.71 48.55 -7.42
N GLU A 505 28.92 47.87 -8.56
CA GLU A 505 28.76 48.46 -9.89
C GLU A 505 27.31 48.50 -10.41
N ASN A 506 26.35 47.79 -9.77
CA ASN A 506 24.95 47.76 -10.24
C ASN A 506 23.91 47.78 -9.09
N PRO A 507 23.83 48.87 -8.30
CA PRO A 507 23.03 48.91 -7.06
C PRO A 507 21.50 48.82 -7.29
N GLN A 508 20.99 49.36 -8.41
CA GLN A 508 19.55 49.43 -8.69
C GLN A 508 18.92 48.07 -9.02
N GLN A 509 19.69 47.11 -9.54
CA GLN A 509 19.19 45.76 -9.78
C GLN A 509 19.29 44.89 -8.51
N TYR A 510 20.20 45.25 -7.59
CA TYR A 510 20.41 44.53 -6.32
C TYR A 510 19.36 44.89 -5.25
N GLN A 511 18.86 46.13 -5.22
CA GLN A 511 17.80 46.53 -4.29
C GLN A 511 16.43 45.88 -4.57
N GLN A 512 16.08 45.62 -5.84
CA GLN A 512 14.87 44.87 -6.19
C GLN A 512 14.98 43.36 -5.91
N GLN A 513 16.21 42.80 -5.90
CA GLN A 513 16.43 41.41 -5.48
C GLN A 513 16.53 41.24 -3.95
N GLN A 514 17.06 42.23 -3.22
CA GLN A 514 17.15 42.17 -1.76
C GLN A 514 15.80 42.34 -1.06
N ALA A 515 14.86 43.12 -1.61
CA ALA A 515 13.50 43.18 -1.06
C ALA A 515 12.73 41.85 -1.21
N GLN A 516 13.14 40.96 -2.14
CA GLN A 516 12.60 39.60 -2.26
C GLN A 516 13.42 38.52 -1.54
N GLN A 517 14.69 38.79 -1.17
CA GLN A 517 15.53 37.83 -0.44
C GLN A 517 15.59 38.07 1.07
N GLN A 518 15.29 39.28 1.56
CA GLN A 518 15.20 39.53 3.01
C GLN A 518 13.99 38.86 3.67
N ALA A 519 12.97 38.47 2.90
CA ALA A 519 11.90 37.57 3.39
C ALA A 519 12.31 36.07 3.43
N GLN A 520 13.52 35.70 2.98
CA GLN A 520 13.98 34.31 2.92
C GLN A 520 15.27 34.00 3.69
N GLN A 521 15.93 34.97 4.32
CA GLN A 521 17.19 34.74 5.04
C GLN A 521 17.09 34.61 6.57
N GLN A 522 15.90 34.35 7.11
CA GLN A 522 15.76 33.81 8.48
C GLN A 522 15.55 32.29 8.56
N GLN A 523 15.58 31.56 7.44
CA GLN A 523 15.51 30.08 7.46
C GLN A 523 16.77 29.46 6.88
N THR A 524 17.89 29.55 7.61
CA THR A 524 18.85 28.44 7.66
C THR A 524 18.52 27.56 8.87
N SER A 525 17.27 27.12 8.98
CA SER A 525 16.97 25.99 9.84
C SER A 525 17.42 24.74 9.10
N THR A 526 18.31 23.98 9.74
CA THR A 526 18.40 22.53 9.58
C THR A 526 17.00 21.98 9.29
N ASN A 527 16.79 21.46 8.07
CA ASN A 527 15.49 21.00 7.61
C ASN A 527 15.14 19.69 8.34
N TYR A 528 14.69 19.83 9.59
CA TYR A 528 14.21 18.72 10.40
C TYR A 528 12.86 18.29 9.84
N LYS A 529 12.86 17.16 9.13
CA LYS A 529 11.62 16.55 8.64
C LYS A 529 11.04 15.69 9.77
N LEU A 530 9.78 15.92 10.13
CA LEU A 530 9.04 14.99 10.99
C LEU A 530 9.04 13.59 10.36
N VAL A 531 9.29 12.58 11.17
CA VAL A 531 9.30 11.17 10.79
C VAL A 531 8.30 10.41 11.65
N TYR A 532 7.74 9.32 11.12
CA TYR A 532 6.94 8.40 11.91
C TYR A 532 7.85 7.62 12.89
N ILE A 533 7.39 7.41 14.12
CA ILE A 533 8.08 6.58 15.11
C ILE A 533 7.38 5.22 15.24
N TRP A 534 8.14 4.13 15.21
CA TRP A 534 7.62 2.79 15.48
C TRP A 534 7.44 2.51 16.99
N HIS A 535 6.34 1.84 17.33
CA HIS A 535 5.91 1.53 18.71
C HIS A 535 5.93 0.03 19.04
N THR A 536 6.22 -0.83 18.06
CA THR A 536 6.25 -2.27 18.26
C THR A 536 7.66 -2.83 18.49
N GLU A 537 7.72 -3.97 19.16
CA GLU A 537 8.94 -4.72 19.47
C GLU A 537 9.71 -5.25 18.25
N LYS A 538 9.16 -5.11 17.05
CA LYS A 538 9.83 -5.48 15.80
C LYS A 538 10.86 -4.45 15.37
N ASP A 539 10.76 -3.22 15.86
CA ASP A 539 11.69 -2.14 15.54
C ASP A 539 12.95 -2.21 16.42
N GLU A 540 14.12 -2.12 15.77
CA GLU A 540 15.42 -2.23 16.44
C GLU A 540 15.67 -1.03 17.38
N GLU A 541 15.24 0.18 17.00
CA GLU A 541 15.36 1.36 17.87
C GLU A 541 14.45 1.24 19.10
N PHE A 542 13.24 0.69 18.95
CA PHE A 542 12.33 0.46 20.07
C PHE A 542 12.88 -0.58 21.07
N GLN A 543 13.50 -1.65 20.58
CA GLN A 543 14.19 -2.63 21.43
C GLN A 543 15.37 -2.02 22.17
N ASN A 544 16.13 -1.17 21.48
CA ASN A 544 17.26 -0.47 22.09
C ASN A 544 16.80 0.56 23.14
N LEU A 545 15.70 1.27 22.88
CA LEU A 545 15.04 2.13 23.84
C LEU A 545 14.65 1.37 25.10
N LYS A 546 13.98 0.21 24.97
CA LYS A 546 13.56 -0.62 26.11
C LYS A 546 14.72 -1.02 27.03
N LYS A 547 15.88 -1.35 26.47
CA LYS A 547 17.08 -1.71 27.25
C LYS A 547 17.63 -0.57 28.11
N ASN A 548 17.33 0.68 27.75
CA ASN A 548 17.88 1.87 28.38
C ASN A 548 16.88 2.65 29.25
N LEU A 549 15.65 2.15 29.43
CA LEU A 549 14.59 2.81 30.23
C LEU A 549 14.92 2.97 31.71
N ASN A 550 15.92 2.27 32.23
CA ASN A 550 16.37 2.41 33.62
C ASN A 550 17.34 3.59 33.84
N ASN A 551 17.84 4.21 32.75
CA ASN A 551 18.86 5.26 32.79
C ASN A 551 18.34 6.57 32.18
N LEU A 552 17.13 6.99 32.54
CA LEU A 552 16.51 8.21 32.01
C LEU A 552 17.12 9.47 32.65
N PRO A 553 17.35 10.54 31.87
CA PRO A 553 17.69 11.86 32.41
C PRO A 553 16.65 12.34 33.42
N GLN A 554 17.11 13.08 34.44
CA GLN A 554 16.20 13.69 35.42
C GLN A 554 15.20 14.61 34.72
N GLY A 555 13.91 14.39 34.96
CA GLY A 555 12.82 15.13 34.32
C GLY A 555 12.16 14.44 33.12
N LEU A 556 12.60 13.22 32.75
CA LEU A 556 11.89 12.35 31.79
C LEU A 556 11.29 11.13 32.48
N THR A 557 10.07 10.78 32.11
CA THR A 557 9.43 9.51 32.48
C THR A 557 9.60 8.46 31.39
N GLN A 558 9.38 7.19 31.71
CA GLN A 558 9.37 6.11 30.71
C GLN A 558 8.32 6.35 29.62
N GLU A 559 7.16 6.88 30.01
CA GLU A 559 6.08 7.16 29.08
C GLU A 559 6.46 8.28 28.09
N ASP A 560 7.20 9.31 28.54
CA ASP A 560 7.64 10.40 27.66
C ASP A 560 8.55 9.90 26.54
N VAL A 561 9.40 8.91 26.82
CA VAL A 561 10.34 8.38 25.81
C VAL A 561 9.73 7.28 24.94
N ILE A 562 8.81 6.46 25.48
CA ILE A 562 8.12 5.39 24.75
C ILE A 562 7.07 5.99 23.80
N ASN A 563 6.23 6.89 24.31
CA ASN A 563 5.17 7.57 23.57
C ASN A 563 5.60 9.01 23.30
N ALA A 564 6.77 9.15 22.66
CA ALA A 564 7.36 10.46 22.40
C ALA A 564 6.43 11.35 21.59
N ASP A 565 5.51 10.79 20.81
CA ASP A 565 4.55 11.46 19.93
C ASP A 565 3.13 11.59 20.50
N ASP A 566 2.93 11.34 21.81
CA ASP A 566 1.63 11.46 22.49
C ASP A 566 1.04 12.89 22.33
N PRO A 567 -0.09 13.06 21.63
CA PRO A 567 -0.68 14.37 21.37
C PRO A 567 -1.29 15.02 22.62
N VAL A 568 -1.64 14.26 23.66
CA VAL A 568 -2.16 14.81 24.92
C VAL A 568 -1.05 15.49 25.70
N LYS A 569 0.16 14.93 25.67
CA LYS A 569 1.34 15.53 26.30
C LYS A 569 1.98 16.61 25.44
N ASN A 570 1.81 16.55 24.12
CA ASN A 570 2.45 17.45 23.15
C ASN A 570 1.42 18.36 22.47
N ARG A 571 0.69 19.13 23.28
CA ARG A 571 -0.39 20.04 22.87
C ARG A 571 0.18 21.29 22.15
N SER A 572 0.57 21.10 20.89
CA SER A 572 0.99 22.17 19.97
C SER A 572 0.17 22.04 18.71
N PHE A 573 -0.52 23.12 18.34
CA PHE A 573 -1.42 23.13 17.19
C PHE A 573 -0.66 22.83 15.89
N GLN A 574 0.48 23.51 15.67
CA GLN A 574 1.26 23.32 14.44
C GLN A 574 1.91 21.93 14.37
N PHE A 575 2.33 21.37 15.50
CA PHE A 575 2.84 20.00 15.53
C PHE A 575 1.75 18.99 15.17
N ILE A 576 0.56 19.11 15.79
CA ILE A 576 -0.56 18.21 15.54
C ILE A 576 -0.96 18.24 14.06
N GLU A 577 -1.13 19.44 13.48
CA GLU A 577 -1.45 19.61 12.06
C GLU A 577 -0.38 19.03 11.13
N ALA A 578 0.90 19.19 11.47
CA ALA A 578 2.00 18.70 10.66
C ALA A 578 2.18 17.17 10.75
N TYR A 579 1.79 16.55 11.87
CA TYR A 579 2.02 15.12 12.11
C TYR A 579 0.87 14.23 11.60
N ILE A 580 -0.38 14.70 11.62
CA ILE A 580 -1.54 13.95 11.09
C ILE A 580 -1.30 13.37 9.68
N PRO A 581 -0.82 14.14 8.67
CA PRO A 581 -0.58 13.60 7.34
C PRO A 581 0.46 12.47 7.29
N ILE A 582 1.44 12.48 8.21
CA ILE A 582 2.47 11.45 8.32
C ILE A 582 1.87 10.16 8.88
N ILE A 583 1.02 10.29 9.90
CA ILE A 583 0.27 9.18 10.49
C ILE A 583 -0.70 8.57 9.47
N GLU A 584 -1.42 9.40 8.71
CA GLU A 584 -2.35 8.93 7.68
C GLU A 584 -1.64 8.21 6.52
N ASP A 585 -0.51 8.73 6.06
CA ASP A 585 0.31 8.08 5.02
C ASP A 585 0.87 6.74 5.52
N PHE A 586 1.29 6.68 6.78
CA PHE A 586 1.74 5.43 7.40
C PHE A 586 0.61 4.39 7.47
N LEU A 587 -0.59 4.77 7.92
CA LEU A 587 -1.75 3.87 7.98
C LEU A 587 -2.11 3.28 6.62
N GLN A 588 -1.97 4.06 5.54
CA GLN A 588 -2.24 3.61 4.18
C GLN A 588 -1.17 2.65 3.64
N ASN A 589 0.11 2.90 3.97
CA ASN A 589 1.24 2.21 3.33
C ASN A 589 1.84 1.07 4.16
N ASN A 590 1.56 1.00 5.46
CA ASN A 590 2.15 -0.05 6.31
C ASN A 590 1.41 -1.39 6.14
N ALA A 591 2.10 -2.50 6.37
CA ALA A 591 1.53 -3.85 6.36
C ALA A 591 1.46 -4.49 7.76
N ASP A 592 2.15 -3.92 8.76
CA ASP A 592 2.15 -4.41 10.13
C ASP A 592 0.86 -4.01 10.86
N ARG A 593 0.02 -5.00 11.15
CA ARG A 593 -1.29 -4.80 11.78
C ARG A 593 -1.21 -4.31 13.23
N LYS A 594 -0.23 -4.78 14.01
CA LYS A 594 -0.07 -4.36 15.42
C LYS A 594 0.30 -2.89 15.49
N GLU A 595 1.21 -2.47 14.61
CA GLU A 595 1.61 -1.07 14.48
C GLU A 595 0.47 -0.20 13.93
N LYS A 596 -0.31 -0.70 12.96
CA LYS A 596 -1.51 0.00 12.48
C LYS A 596 -2.51 0.26 13.60
N LYS A 597 -2.77 -0.72 14.48
CA LYS A 597 -3.70 -0.54 15.59
C LYS A 597 -3.27 0.58 16.54
N ILE A 598 -1.98 0.60 16.92
CA ILE A 598 -1.42 1.67 17.77
C ILE A 598 -1.49 3.02 17.04
N THR A 599 -1.10 3.04 15.77
CA THR A 599 -1.13 4.24 14.93
C THR A 599 -2.54 4.79 14.73
N ARG A 600 -3.57 3.93 14.61
CA ARG A 600 -4.97 4.37 14.55
C ARG A 600 -5.37 5.07 15.85
N GLN A 601 -5.00 4.53 17.01
CA GLN A 601 -5.27 5.16 18.31
C GLN A 601 -4.58 6.52 18.43
N LEU A 602 -3.33 6.61 17.99
CA LEU A 602 -2.57 7.86 17.94
C LEU A 602 -3.24 8.88 17.01
N ASN A 603 -3.67 8.46 15.81
CA ASN A 603 -4.38 9.31 14.86
C ASN A 603 -5.69 9.85 15.44
N ASP A 604 -6.43 9.01 16.17
CA ASP A 604 -7.68 9.39 16.83
C ASP A 604 -7.45 10.50 17.86
N GLU A 605 -6.42 10.35 18.69
CA GLU A 605 -6.13 11.34 19.71
C GLU A 605 -5.54 12.62 19.09
N LEU A 606 -4.74 12.53 18.01
CA LEU A 606 -4.29 13.69 17.24
C LEU A 606 -5.48 14.48 16.66
N LEU A 607 -6.42 13.82 15.99
CA LEU A 607 -7.61 14.45 15.43
C LEU A 607 -8.50 15.05 16.51
N LYS A 608 -8.62 14.38 17.66
CA LYS A 608 -9.35 14.90 18.82
C LYS A 608 -8.69 16.14 19.39
N GLN A 609 -7.37 16.14 19.59
CA GLN A 609 -6.63 17.31 20.09
C GLN A 609 -6.62 18.47 19.08
N GLN A 610 -6.65 18.19 17.77
CA GLN A 610 -6.81 19.20 16.72
C GLN A 610 -8.10 20.01 16.87
N ILE A 611 -9.15 19.42 17.44
CA ILE A 611 -10.44 20.07 17.68
C ILE A 611 -10.49 20.70 19.08
N ILE A 612 -10.05 19.97 20.11
CA ILE A 612 -10.16 20.41 21.51
C ILE A 612 -9.26 21.62 21.78
N LEU A 613 -8.01 21.60 21.35
CA LEU A 613 -7.02 22.62 21.72
C LEU A 613 -7.40 24.03 21.21
N PRO A 614 -7.78 24.24 19.93
CA PRO A 614 -8.23 25.55 19.47
C PRO A 614 -9.49 26.03 20.18
N ARG A 615 -10.39 25.11 20.53
CA ARG A 615 -11.62 25.44 21.24
C ARG A 615 -11.32 25.93 22.65
N GLU A 616 -10.48 25.22 23.40
CA GLU A 616 -10.08 25.64 24.76
C GLU A 616 -9.38 27.01 24.75
N ILE A 617 -8.57 27.29 23.72
CA ILE A 617 -7.96 28.63 23.52
C ILE A 617 -9.04 29.68 23.20
N GLN A 618 -9.99 29.37 22.31
CA GLN A 618 -11.04 30.29 21.88
C GLN A 618 -12.08 30.57 22.98
N GLU A 619 -12.40 29.58 23.81
CA GLU A 619 -13.33 29.67 24.94
C GLU A 619 -12.67 30.30 26.18
N GLY A 620 -11.35 30.49 26.16
CA GLY A 620 -10.57 31.07 27.27
C GLY A 620 -10.31 30.07 28.41
N ASP A 621 -10.53 28.78 28.17
CA ASP A 621 -10.17 27.70 29.11
C ASP A 621 -8.65 27.51 29.22
N ILE A 622 -7.91 27.89 28.17
CA ILE A 622 -6.46 28.03 28.17
C ILE A 622 -6.16 29.43 27.64
N ASP A 623 -5.61 30.30 28.50
CA ASP A 623 -5.17 31.61 28.06
C ASP A 623 -3.83 31.55 27.31
N LEU A 624 -3.43 32.67 26.69
CA LEU A 624 -2.22 32.73 25.88
C LEU A 624 -0.96 32.47 26.71
N GLU A 625 -0.93 32.88 27.98
CA GLU A 625 0.22 32.70 28.87
C GLU A 625 0.39 31.22 29.24
N GLU A 626 -0.71 30.56 29.63
CA GLU A 626 -0.74 29.12 29.89
C GLU A 626 -0.36 28.33 28.63
N TYR A 627 -0.85 28.73 27.44
CA TYR A 627 -0.47 28.08 26.20
C TYR A 627 1.03 28.23 25.90
N VAL A 628 1.60 29.40 26.12
CA VAL A 628 3.04 29.66 25.99
C VAL A 628 3.85 28.80 26.98
N GLU A 629 3.38 28.61 28.21
CA GLU A 629 4.00 27.70 29.17
C GLU A 629 3.98 26.24 28.70
N ILE A 630 2.86 25.78 28.12
CA ILE A 630 2.73 24.45 27.51
C ILE A 630 3.78 24.26 26.40
N LEU A 631 3.90 25.21 25.46
CA LEU A 631 4.88 25.14 24.37
C LEU A 631 6.32 25.11 24.88
N ASN A 632 6.64 25.95 25.87
CA ASN A 632 7.95 25.96 26.53
C ASN A 632 8.25 24.63 27.24
N GLY A 633 7.24 24.03 27.89
CA GLY A 633 7.33 22.71 28.50
C GLY A 633 7.70 21.62 27.49
N ILE A 634 7.08 21.63 26.31
CA ILE A 634 7.39 20.70 25.22
C ILE A 634 8.85 20.88 24.76
N ILE A 635 9.30 22.12 24.51
CA ILE A 635 10.67 22.40 24.07
C ILE A 635 11.71 21.90 25.09
N LYS A 636 11.47 22.13 26.39
CA LYS A 636 12.36 21.68 27.46
C LYS A 636 12.43 20.15 27.51
N ARG A 637 11.29 19.47 27.39
CA ARG A 637 11.22 18.00 27.37
C ARG A 637 11.89 17.42 26.13
N ASP A 638 11.65 18.00 24.95
CA ASP A 638 12.26 17.56 23.68
C ASP A 638 13.77 17.68 23.69
N LYS A 639 14.33 18.73 24.33
CA LYS A 639 15.78 18.86 24.50
C LYS A 639 16.37 17.72 25.33
N LEU A 640 15.71 17.31 26.41
CA LEU A 640 16.13 16.18 27.23
C LEU A 640 16.00 14.85 26.45
N MET A 641 14.89 14.66 25.73
CA MET A 641 14.67 13.46 24.92
C MET A 641 15.67 13.35 23.77
N ALA A 642 15.99 14.46 23.11
CA ALA A 642 16.99 14.49 22.05
C ALA A 642 18.37 14.06 22.55
N GLN A 643 18.81 14.58 23.70
CA GLN A 643 20.06 14.16 24.33
C GLN A 643 20.07 12.67 24.66
N PHE A 644 18.97 12.16 25.23
CA PHE A 644 18.83 10.75 25.57
C PHE A 644 18.86 9.85 24.32
N PHE A 645 18.01 10.13 23.32
CA PHE A 645 17.93 9.34 22.09
C PHE A 645 19.24 9.36 21.29
N GLN A 646 19.97 10.47 21.31
CA GLN A 646 21.31 10.56 20.72
C GLN A 646 22.32 9.66 21.45
N GLN A 647 22.31 9.62 22.79
CA GLN A 647 23.21 8.77 23.57
C GLN A 647 22.98 7.28 23.34
N ILE A 648 21.71 6.88 23.18
CA ILE A 648 21.35 5.46 22.99
C ILE A 648 21.24 5.06 21.51
N ASN A 649 21.61 5.94 20.56
CA ASN A 649 21.54 5.69 19.11
C ASN A 649 20.12 5.37 18.57
N CYS A 650 19.06 5.99 19.11
CA CYS A 650 17.71 5.94 18.54
C CYS A 650 17.53 7.11 17.56
N THR A 651 17.95 6.90 16.31
CA THR A 651 18.08 7.96 15.30
C THR A 651 16.73 8.51 14.85
N GLN A 652 15.72 7.68 14.64
CA GLN A 652 14.38 8.13 14.22
C GLN A 652 13.70 8.93 15.33
N ARG A 653 13.74 8.43 16.56
CA ARG A 653 13.17 9.15 17.72
C ARG A 653 13.89 10.47 17.97
N TYR A 654 15.22 10.52 17.82
CA TYR A 654 15.99 11.76 17.85
C TYR A 654 15.54 12.75 16.76
N GLN A 655 15.43 12.29 15.51
CA GLN A 655 14.98 13.14 14.40
C GLN A 655 13.57 13.69 14.63
N PHE A 656 12.66 12.84 15.14
CA PHE A 656 11.29 13.23 15.46
C PHE A 656 11.24 14.35 16.49
N VAL A 657 11.89 14.20 17.66
CA VAL A 657 11.83 15.23 18.71
C VAL A 657 12.54 16.51 18.31
N MET A 658 13.59 16.44 17.48
CA MET A 658 14.24 17.63 16.92
C MET A 658 13.33 18.36 15.93
N ALA A 659 12.60 17.62 15.09
CA ALA A 659 11.62 18.20 14.16
C ALA A 659 10.44 18.82 14.89
N ARG A 660 9.87 18.14 15.89
CA ARG A 660 8.81 18.71 16.72
C ARG A 660 9.29 19.94 17.46
N SER A 661 10.43 19.90 18.15
CA SER A 661 10.96 21.05 18.88
C SER A 661 11.11 22.27 17.97
N HIS A 662 11.52 22.07 16.71
CA HIS A 662 11.59 23.15 15.73
C HIS A 662 10.21 23.73 15.38
N ILE A 663 9.21 22.88 15.15
CA ILE A 663 7.83 23.33 14.84
C ILE A 663 7.24 24.10 16.03
N VAL A 664 7.39 23.56 17.24
CA VAL A 664 6.90 24.19 18.47
C VAL A 664 7.59 25.54 18.72
N GLN A 665 8.89 25.67 18.40
CA GLN A 665 9.59 26.96 18.48
C GLN A 665 9.07 27.99 17.47
N GLN A 666 8.68 27.56 16.27
CA GLN A 666 8.05 28.45 15.28
C GLN A 666 6.68 28.92 15.75
N GLU A 667 5.89 28.01 16.33
CA GLU A 667 4.58 28.33 16.91
C GLU A 667 4.71 29.31 18.08
N LEU A 668 5.62 29.03 19.02
CA LEU A 668 5.91 29.91 20.16
C LEU A 668 6.30 31.32 19.72
N ALA A 669 7.13 31.44 18.66
CA ALA A 669 7.52 32.74 18.11
C ALA A 669 6.34 33.51 17.51
N GLN A 670 5.35 32.82 16.95
CA GLN A 670 4.12 33.43 16.41
C GLN A 670 3.18 33.86 17.53
N SER A 671 3.02 33.05 18.58
CA SER A 671 2.23 33.40 19.77
C SER A 671 2.78 34.63 20.49
N GLY A 672 4.11 34.76 20.62
CA GLY A 672 4.74 35.94 21.22
C GLY A 672 4.60 37.23 20.40
N GLN A 673 4.47 37.12 19.06
CA GLN A 673 4.18 38.28 18.20
C GLN A 673 2.73 38.74 18.30
N ALA A 674 1.79 37.82 18.50
CA ALA A 674 0.39 38.14 18.74
C ALA A 674 0.21 38.89 20.07
N GLN A 675 0.91 38.47 21.12
CA GLN A 675 0.87 39.13 22.43
C GLN A 675 1.42 40.57 22.38
N GLN A 676 2.51 40.81 21.64
CA GLN A 676 3.03 42.18 21.44
C GLN A 676 2.07 43.08 20.65
N GLN A 677 1.28 42.52 19.73
CA GLN A 677 0.28 43.28 18.97
C GLN A 677 -0.97 43.57 19.80
N GLU A 678 -1.37 42.66 20.69
CA GLU A 678 -2.46 42.89 21.66
C GLU A 678 -2.04 43.92 22.72
N ASP A 679 -0.82 43.85 23.26
CA ASP A 679 -0.27 44.84 24.19
C ASP A 679 -0.09 46.23 23.54
N GLU A 680 0.25 46.29 22.25
CA GLU A 680 0.30 47.54 21.48
C GLU A 680 -1.10 48.08 21.13
N GLN A 681 -2.10 47.21 20.93
CA GLN A 681 -3.49 47.61 20.71
C GLN A 681 -4.19 48.06 22.01
N GLU A 682 -3.92 47.43 23.15
CA GLU A 682 -4.42 47.90 24.46
C GLU A 682 -3.77 49.23 24.85
N ASN A 683 -2.47 49.44 24.59
CA ASN A 683 -1.83 50.73 24.82
C ASN A 683 -2.33 51.83 23.86
N ASN A 684 -2.65 51.51 22.61
CA ASN A 684 -3.24 52.47 21.66
C ASN A 684 -4.71 52.79 21.99
N ASN A 685 -5.49 51.82 22.46
CA ASN A 685 -6.88 52.03 22.89
C ASN A 685 -6.98 52.79 24.22
N GLN A 686 -5.97 52.70 25.10
CA GLN A 686 -5.88 53.56 26.29
C GLN A 686 -5.46 55.01 25.98
N GLN A 687 -4.86 55.29 24.82
CA GLN A 687 -4.59 56.66 24.35
C GLN A 687 -5.72 57.30 23.52
N GLN A 688 -6.72 56.52 23.08
CA GLN A 688 -7.86 57.04 22.31
C GLN A 688 -9.16 57.23 23.11
N ASN A 689 -9.21 56.84 24.40
CA ASN A 689 -10.38 57.05 25.27
C ASN A 689 -10.24 58.30 26.19
N ILE A 690 -9.78 59.41 25.62
CA ILE A 690 -10.02 60.75 26.16
C ILE A 690 -10.48 61.63 25.01
N ASN A 691 -11.72 61.44 24.57
CA ASN A 691 -12.61 62.46 23.99
C ASN A 691 -13.87 61.76 23.45
N GLU A 692 -15.00 62.46 23.57
CA GLU A 692 -16.32 62.13 23.05
C GLU A 692 -17.23 61.32 23.99
N ASP A 693 -17.50 61.94 25.14
CA ASP A 693 -18.90 62.06 25.61
C ASP A 693 -19.64 63.02 24.65
N GLU A 694 -20.70 62.55 24.01
CA GLU A 694 -22.04 63.18 23.92
C GLU A 694 -22.84 62.72 22.68
N ASN A 695 -24.13 62.48 22.93
CA ASN A 695 -25.29 62.62 22.03
C ASN A 695 -25.87 61.44 21.20
N ILE A 696 -27.04 61.00 21.68
CA ILE A 696 -28.39 61.05 21.03
C ILE A 696 -28.84 59.90 20.09
N GLN A 697 -29.84 59.17 20.64
CA GLN A 697 -31.21 58.85 20.16
C GLN A 697 -31.51 58.20 18.78
N THR A 698 -32.30 57.11 18.89
CA THR A 698 -33.55 56.71 18.19
C THR A 698 -33.64 56.67 16.65
N GLU A 699 -34.08 55.53 16.08
CA GLU A 699 -35.47 55.24 15.63
C GLU A 699 -35.53 53.92 14.82
N ASP A 700 -36.41 53.02 15.26
CA ASP A 700 -37.54 52.36 14.58
C ASP A 700 -37.56 51.80 13.12
N GLU A 701 -38.48 50.83 12.99
CA GLU A 701 -39.23 50.33 11.82
C GLU A 701 -38.80 49.06 11.01
N THR A 702 -39.53 47.99 11.36
CA THR A 702 -40.17 46.92 10.55
C THR A 702 -40.10 46.93 9.01
N PHE A 703 -39.99 45.72 8.41
CA PHE A 703 -40.89 45.31 7.31
C PHE A 703 -40.99 43.76 7.15
N LYS A 704 -42.23 43.25 7.11
CA LYS A 704 -42.62 41.86 6.79
C LYS A 704 -42.62 41.65 5.27
N SER A 705 -42.43 40.40 4.80
CA SER A 705 -43.08 39.89 3.59
C SER A 705 -43.14 38.34 3.58
N GLN A 706 -44.35 37.82 3.41
CA GLN A 706 -44.71 36.41 3.18
C GLN A 706 -44.55 36.05 1.70
N VAL A 707 -44.20 34.79 1.37
CA VAL A 707 -44.67 34.12 0.13
C VAL A 707 -44.85 32.62 0.39
N ASN A 708 -46.08 32.13 0.15
CA ASN A 708 -46.47 30.72 0.01
C ASN A 708 -45.94 30.11 -1.29
N THR A 709 -45.66 28.80 -1.34
CA THR A 709 -46.31 27.86 -2.29
C THR A 709 -45.88 26.40 -2.08
N VAL A 710 -46.88 25.53 -2.14
CA VAL A 710 -46.82 24.05 -2.28
C VAL A 710 -46.67 23.70 -3.76
N PRO A 711 -46.16 22.50 -4.11
CA PRO A 711 -47.04 21.61 -4.88
C PRO A 711 -46.99 20.13 -4.43
N GLN A 712 -48.16 19.50 -4.55
CA GLN A 712 -48.42 18.06 -4.43
C GLN A 712 -47.68 17.24 -5.50
N GLN A 713 -47.22 16.04 -5.16
CA GLN A 713 -47.28 14.88 -6.06
C GLN A 713 -47.61 13.59 -5.29
N GLN A 714 -48.82 13.06 -5.53
CA GLN A 714 -49.14 11.65 -5.38
C GLN A 714 -48.65 10.90 -6.64
N LYS A 715 -47.97 9.76 -6.48
CA LYS A 715 -47.83 8.76 -7.55
C LYS A 715 -47.90 7.33 -7.00
N GLN A 716 -49.04 6.73 -7.32
CA GLN A 716 -49.33 5.34 -7.71
C GLN A 716 -48.35 4.23 -7.32
N ILE A 717 -48.91 3.29 -6.56
CA ILE A 717 -48.53 1.87 -6.42
C ILE A 717 -48.85 1.15 -7.74
N ASN A 718 -47.84 0.61 -8.42
CA ASN A 718 -47.87 -0.64 -9.20
C ASN A 718 -46.54 -0.85 -9.94
N ASN A 719 -45.71 -1.78 -9.45
CA ASN A 719 -44.90 -2.71 -10.26
C ASN A 719 -44.08 -3.64 -9.35
N SER A 720 -44.72 -4.71 -8.90
CA SER A 720 -44.06 -5.85 -8.27
C SER A 720 -43.44 -6.73 -9.35
N GLN A 721 -42.27 -6.36 -9.90
CA GLN A 721 -41.45 -7.31 -10.68
C GLN A 721 -39.95 -6.98 -10.83
N ASN A 722 -39.40 -6.03 -10.07
CA ASN A 722 -37.95 -5.92 -9.86
C ASN A 722 -37.66 -5.70 -8.38
N LEU A 723 -37.63 -6.80 -7.62
CA LEU A 723 -37.43 -6.82 -6.16
C LEU A 723 -35.96 -6.76 -5.73
N TYR A 724 -35.03 -6.48 -6.65
CA TYR A 724 -33.61 -6.35 -6.32
C TYR A 724 -33.15 -4.88 -6.37
N PRO A 725 -32.33 -4.42 -5.41
CA PRO A 725 -31.73 -3.10 -5.43
C PRO A 725 -31.00 -2.86 -6.76
N GLN A 726 -31.28 -1.75 -7.43
CA GLN A 726 -30.66 -1.41 -8.73
C GLN A 726 -29.16 -1.10 -8.62
N LYS A 727 -28.67 -0.82 -7.40
CA LYS A 727 -27.26 -0.57 -7.09
C LYS A 727 -26.86 -1.49 -5.94
N GLN A 728 -25.85 -2.33 -6.17
CA GLN A 728 -25.33 -3.28 -5.18
C GLN A 728 -23.89 -2.86 -4.87
N GLU A 729 -23.72 -2.08 -3.82
CA GLU A 729 -22.42 -1.59 -3.37
C GLU A 729 -22.25 -1.89 -1.88
N LEU A 730 -21.05 -2.31 -1.50
CA LEU A 730 -20.68 -2.28 -0.09
C LEU A 730 -20.59 -0.81 0.33
N GLN A 731 -21.23 -0.48 1.44
CA GLN A 731 -21.32 0.87 1.98
C GLN A 731 -21.39 0.79 3.50
N ILE A 732 -21.17 1.91 4.16
CA ILE A 732 -21.32 2.00 5.61
C ILE A 732 -22.80 2.03 5.95
N LEU A 733 -23.23 1.20 6.90
CA LEU A 733 -24.58 1.24 7.44
C LEU A 733 -24.62 2.19 8.65
N PRO A 734 -25.68 2.99 8.80
CA PRO A 734 -25.87 3.79 10.00
C PRO A 734 -26.37 2.90 11.14
N HIS A 735 -25.88 3.15 12.36
CA HIS A 735 -26.24 2.42 13.58
C HIS A 735 -26.79 3.33 14.69
N SER A 736 -26.68 4.64 14.54
CA SER A 736 -27.15 5.61 15.53
C SER A 736 -28.67 5.52 15.72
N GLU A 737 -29.11 5.69 16.96
CA GLU A 737 -30.53 5.65 17.33
C GLU A 737 -31.37 6.71 16.62
N ASN A 738 -30.73 7.78 16.14
CA ASN A 738 -31.37 8.88 15.43
C ASN A 738 -31.66 8.55 13.95
N ASN A 739 -31.15 7.43 13.43
CA ASN A 739 -31.39 7.04 12.05
C ASN A 739 -32.74 6.32 11.89
N GLU A 740 -33.57 6.77 10.93
CA GLU A 740 -34.91 6.22 10.68
C GLU A 740 -34.89 4.70 10.39
N GLN A 741 -33.88 4.21 9.66
CA GLN A 741 -33.75 2.80 9.32
C GLN A 741 -33.44 1.96 10.56
N VAL A 742 -32.53 2.43 11.42
CA VAL A 742 -32.19 1.78 12.69
C VAL A 742 -33.38 1.73 13.62
N GLN A 743 -34.20 2.79 13.68
CA GLN A 743 -35.43 2.80 14.45
C GLN A 743 -36.46 1.78 13.96
N LYS A 744 -36.54 1.54 12.64
CA LYS A 744 -37.38 0.46 12.08
C LYS A 744 -36.87 -0.92 12.51
N LEU A 745 -35.56 -1.14 12.47
CA LEU A 745 -34.94 -2.41 12.89
C LEU A 745 -35.13 -2.67 14.40
N LYS A 746 -34.96 -1.64 15.25
CA LYS A 746 -35.13 -1.75 16.70
C LYS A 746 -36.57 -2.03 17.15
N LYS A 747 -37.56 -1.79 16.29
CA LYS A 747 -38.98 -2.13 16.56
C LYS A 747 -39.30 -3.60 16.29
N LEU A 748 -38.41 -4.34 15.63
CA LEU A 748 -38.59 -5.76 15.38
C LEU A 748 -38.48 -6.56 16.67
N THR A 749 -39.31 -7.57 16.80
CA THR A 749 -39.22 -8.61 17.82
C THR A 749 -38.65 -9.88 17.19
N GLN A 750 -38.28 -10.86 18.02
CA GLN A 750 -37.79 -12.15 17.52
C GLN A 750 -38.85 -12.91 16.68
N GLN A 751 -40.14 -12.58 16.82
CA GLN A 751 -41.22 -13.17 16.02
C GLN A 751 -41.30 -12.57 14.60
N ASP A 752 -40.75 -11.36 14.41
CA ASP A 752 -40.78 -10.64 13.14
C ASP A 752 -39.59 -11.03 12.24
N ILE A 753 -38.58 -11.73 12.78
CA ILE A 753 -37.38 -12.11 12.04
C ILE A 753 -37.40 -13.61 11.67
N PRO A 754 -36.89 -13.99 10.48
CA PRO A 754 -36.78 -15.39 10.08
C PRO A 754 -36.06 -16.24 11.14
N ASN A 755 -36.54 -17.46 11.39
CA ASN A 755 -36.02 -18.34 12.45
C ASN A 755 -34.51 -18.67 12.35
N GLN A 756 -33.91 -18.47 11.18
CA GLN A 756 -32.49 -18.70 10.92
C GLN A 756 -31.62 -17.46 11.19
N LEU A 757 -32.24 -16.32 11.50
CA LEU A 757 -31.60 -15.07 11.86
C LEU A 757 -31.81 -14.79 13.34
N ASN A 758 -30.85 -14.11 13.94
CA ASN A 758 -30.98 -13.55 15.28
C ASN A 758 -30.97 -12.01 15.19
N MET A 759 -31.45 -11.35 16.24
CA MET A 759 -31.56 -9.89 16.22
C MET A 759 -30.22 -9.18 16.01
N LYS A 760 -29.11 -9.75 16.47
CA LYS A 760 -27.77 -9.18 16.26
C LYS A 760 -27.39 -9.19 14.77
N ASP A 761 -27.64 -10.29 14.06
CA ASP A 761 -27.40 -10.41 12.61
C ASP A 761 -28.30 -9.45 11.80
N VAL A 762 -29.47 -9.07 12.33
CA VAL A 762 -30.41 -8.14 11.68
C VAL A 762 -30.02 -6.68 11.91
N ILE A 763 -29.51 -6.32 13.09
CA ILE A 763 -29.12 -4.94 13.41
C ILE A 763 -27.69 -4.64 12.92
N PHE A 764 -26.79 -5.61 12.99
CA PHE A 764 -25.37 -5.47 12.63
C PHE A 764 -24.98 -6.49 11.57
N PRO A 765 -25.60 -6.45 10.37
CA PRO A 765 -25.34 -7.44 9.35
C PRO A 765 -23.85 -7.51 8.98
N GLU A 766 -23.07 -6.43 9.05
CA GLU A 766 -21.63 -6.36 8.74
C GLU A 766 -20.69 -6.98 9.78
N THR A 767 -21.20 -7.54 10.89
CA THR A 767 -20.37 -8.12 11.97
C THR A 767 -19.36 -9.15 11.42
N PRO A 768 -18.04 -8.95 11.56
CA PRO A 768 -17.04 -9.81 10.94
C PRO A 768 -17.07 -11.27 11.41
N SER A 769 -17.28 -11.53 12.71
CA SER A 769 -17.37 -12.90 13.23
C SER A 769 -18.56 -13.70 12.70
N SER A 770 -19.65 -13.02 12.32
CA SER A 770 -20.81 -13.67 11.68
C SER A 770 -20.61 -13.89 10.18
N ASN A 771 -19.61 -13.22 9.56
CA ASN A 771 -19.41 -13.15 8.11
C ASN A 771 -17.96 -13.43 7.72
N ARG A 772 -17.43 -14.58 8.14
CA ARG A 772 -16.01 -14.99 7.94
C ARG A 772 -15.70 -15.38 6.48
N SER A 773 -15.86 -14.45 5.53
CA SER A 773 -15.44 -14.56 4.13
C SER A 773 -14.20 -13.71 3.89
N LEU A 774 -13.10 -14.30 3.45
CA LEU A 774 -11.83 -13.58 3.29
C LEU A 774 -11.92 -12.48 2.22
N GLU A 775 -12.62 -12.72 1.10
CA GLU A 775 -12.82 -11.70 0.06
C GLU A 775 -13.70 -10.55 0.56
N PHE A 776 -14.76 -10.85 1.30
CA PHE A 776 -15.63 -9.82 1.88
C PHE A 776 -14.88 -8.96 2.89
N LEU A 777 -14.23 -9.57 3.87
CA LEU A 777 -13.52 -8.85 4.95
C LEU A 777 -12.43 -7.92 4.37
N LYS A 778 -11.69 -8.37 3.34
CA LYS A 778 -10.68 -7.54 2.65
C LYS A 778 -11.27 -6.38 1.88
N LYS A 779 -12.45 -6.54 1.29
CA LYS A 779 -13.16 -5.44 0.61
C LYS A 779 -13.82 -4.47 1.58
N MET A 780 -14.13 -4.94 2.79
CA MET A 780 -14.73 -4.12 3.84
C MET A 780 -13.70 -3.21 4.54
N GLU A 781 -12.43 -3.63 4.65
CA GLU A 781 -11.34 -2.85 5.26
C GLU A 781 -11.28 -1.37 4.79
N PRO A 782 -11.16 -1.04 3.48
CA PRO A 782 -11.14 0.35 3.03
C PRO A 782 -12.46 1.10 3.24
N ILE A 783 -13.58 0.39 3.35
CA ILE A 783 -14.91 0.99 3.54
C ILE A 783 -15.10 1.39 5.01
N LEU A 784 -14.63 0.56 5.93
CA LEU A 784 -14.62 0.86 7.37
C LEU A 784 -13.72 2.06 7.66
N ASP A 785 -12.53 2.12 7.05
CA ASP A 785 -11.63 3.28 7.18
C ASP A 785 -12.28 4.56 6.63
N GLN A 786 -12.96 4.49 5.47
CA GLN A 786 -13.69 5.64 4.92
C GLN A 786 -14.85 6.08 5.82
N GLY A 787 -15.60 5.14 6.37
CA GLY A 787 -16.72 5.44 7.28
C GLY A 787 -16.25 6.06 8.58
N TYR A 788 -15.16 5.53 9.12
CA TYR A 788 -14.53 6.08 10.31
C TYR A 788 -14.14 7.55 10.10
N LYS A 789 -13.48 7.88 8.98
CA LYS A 789 -13.14 9.27 8.63
C LYS A 789 -14.38 10.14 8.46
N PHE A 790 -15.39 9.64 7.77
CA PHE A 790 -16.65 10.35 7.54
C PHE A 790 -17.33 10.75 8.85
N TYR A 791 -17.52 9.80 9.79
CA TYR A 791 -18.19 10.10 11.06
C TYR A 791 -17.31 10.89 12.03
N THR A 792 -15.99 10.79 11.92
CA THR A 792 -15.05 11.68 12.63
C THR A 792 -15.25 13.14 12.20
N GLN A 793 -15.37 13.39 10.88
CA GLN A 793 -15.63 14.74 10.35
C GLN A 793 -17.01 15.28 10.74
N GLN A 794 -18.00 14.39 10.93
CA GLN A 794 -19.33 14.78 11.40
C GLN A 794 -19.44 14.95 12.93
N GLY A 795 -18.40 14.60 13.69
CA GLY A 795 -18.45 14.60 15.15
C GLY A 795 -19.40 13.56 15.74
N ASN A 796 -19.77 12.51 14.99
CA ASN A 796 -20.68 11.46 15.45
C ASN A 796 -19.91 10.35 16.18
N GLN A 797 -19.75 10.52 17.49
CA GLN A 797 -18.94 9.63 18.32
C GLN A 797 -19.51 8.20 18.43
N GLU A 798 -20.84 8.05 18.47
CA GLU A 798 -21.50 6.74 18.58
C GLU A 798 -21.19 5.84 17.37
N GLU A 799 -21.38 6.36 16.15
CA GLU A 799 -21.06 5.64 14.92
C GLU A 799 -19.56 5.34 14.81
N LYS A 800 -18.73 6.28 15.25
CA LYS A 800 -17.27 6.13 15.24
C LYS A 800 -16.83 4.94 16.08
N ASP A 801 -17.36 4.81 17.29
CA ASP A 801 -17.00 3.72 18.21
C ASP A 801 -17.50 2.36 17.71
N ILE A 802 -18.68 2.33 17.09
CA ILE A 802 -19.23 1.12 16.46
C ILE A 802 -18.35 0.69 15.28
N LEU A 803 -18.01 1.61 14.37
CA LEU A 803 -17.17 1.30 13.20
C LEU A 803 -15.76 0.88 13.60
N ARG A 804 -15.19 1.50 14.63
CA ARG A 804 -13.89 1.10 15.17
C ARG A 804 -13.92 -0.32 15.71
N LYS A 805 -14.97 -0.70 16.43
CA LYS A 805 -15.15 -2.06 16.92
C LYS A 805 -15.30 -3.06 15.77
N ILE A 806 -16.07 -2.71 14.73
CA ILE A 806 -16.22 -3.54 13.53
C ILE A 806 -14.89 -3.68 12.79
N ALA A 807 -14.11 -2.60 12.65
CA ALA A 807 -12.79 -2.62 12.03
C ALA A 807 -11.78 -3.49 12.79
N ASP A 808 -11.70 -3.34 14.11
CA ASP A 808 -10.83 -4.16 14.96
C ASP A 808 -11.20 -5.65 14.87
N GLU A 809 -12.50 -5.97 14.82
CA GLU A 809 -13.00 -7.33 14.65
C GLU A 809 -12.73 -7.87 13.24
N ASN A 810 -12.82 -7.02 12.21
CA ASN A 810 -12.54 -7.35 10.81
C ASN A 810 -11.07 -7.76 10.63
N ASP A 811 -10.15 -6.96 11.18
CA ASP A 811 -8.72 -7.24 11.13
C ASP A 811 -8.37 -8.55 11.84
N LEU A 812 -8.98 -8.81 13.01
CA LEU A 812 -8.80 -10.03 13.78
C LEU A 812 -9.31 -11.27 13.02
N GLU A 813 -10.46 -11.20 12.37
CA GLU A 813 -11.02 -12.34 11.63
C GLU A 813 -10.24 -12.61 10.33
N ILE A 814 -9.72 -11.58 9.65
CA ILE A 814 -8.78 -11.77 8.54
C ILE A 814 -7.53 -12.50 9.01
N GLU A 815 -6.94 -12.09 10.14
CA GLU A 815 -5.75 -12.74 10.75
C GLU A 815 -6.02 -14.21 11.01
N LYS A 816 -7.10 -14.53 11.73
CA LYS A 816 -7.47 -15.92 12.04
C LYS A 816 -7.66 -16.77 10.77
N LEU A 817 -8.34 -16.25 9.75
CA LEU A 817 -8.56 -17.01 8.51
C LEU A 817 -7.27 -17.25 7.73
N GLU A 818 -6.39 -16.25 7.68
CA GLU A 818 -5.09 -16.38 7.00
C GLU A 818 -4.13 -17.32 7.74
N GLU A 819 -4.09 -17.26 9.08
CA GLU A 819 -3.33 -18.19 9.92
C GLU A 819 -3.84 -19.62 9.75
N GLN A 820 -5.15 -19.84 9.91
CA GLN A 820 -5.78 -21.15 9.72
C GLN A 820 -5.50 -21.72 8.33
N ALA A 821 -5.49 -20.87 7.29
CA ALA A 821 -5.16 -21.30 5.93
C ALA A 821 -3.67 -21.65 5.75
N GLN A 822 -2.76 -20.89 6.35
CA GLN A 822 -1.32 -21.13 6.28
C GLN A 822 -0.90 -22.40 7.04
N GLU A 823 -1.51 -22.64 8.19
CA GLU A 823 -1.26 -23.80 9.04
C GLU A 823 -1.96 -25.06 8.53
N GLY A 824 -2.87 -24.91 7.55
CA GLY A 824 -3.68 -26.01 7.01
C GLY A 824 -4.78 -26.48 7.97
N GLU A 825 -5.08 -25.69 9.00
CA GLU A 825 -6.18 -25.94 9.96
C GLU A 825 -7.55 -25.53 9.39
N LEU A 826 -7.57 -24.72 8.34
CA LEU A 826 -8.80 -24.34 7.65
C LEU A 826 -9.28 -25.50 6.77
N ASP A 827 -10.18 -26.32 7.32
CA ASP A 827 -10.89 -27.37 6.59
C ASP A 827 -11.68 -26.77 5.41
N PRO A 828 -11.33 -27.11 4.15
CA PRO A 828 -11.97 -26.52 2.97
C PRO A 828 -13.48 -26.77 2.90
N GLU A 829 -13.95 -27.94 3.34
CA GLU A 829 -15.38 -28.27 3.29
C GLU A 829 -16.17 -27.44 4.30
N LYS A 830 -15.62 -27.26 5.50
CA LYS A 830 -16.23 -26.39 6.52
C LYS A 830 -16.21 -24.93 6.10
N TYR A 831 -15.13 -24.47 5.48
CA TYR A 831 -15.05 -23.10 4.96
C TYR A 831 -16.11 -22.86 3.87
N VAL A 832 -16.23 -23.77 2.91
CA VAL A 832 -17.27 -23.72 1.87
C VAL A 832 -18.68 -23.74 2.47
N GLN A 833 -18.93 -24.59 3.47
CA GLN A 833 -20.24 -24.64 4.13
C GLN A 833 -20.56 -23.31 4.82
N MET A 834 -19.58 -22.71 5.51
CA MET A 834 -19.73 -21.39 6.13
C MET A 834 -20.04 -20.30 5.10
N LEU A 835 -19.38 -20.29 3.94
CA LEU A 835 -19.70 -19.34 2.86
C LEU A 835 -21.13 -19.54 2.32
N LYS A 836 -21.59 -20.79 2.17
CA LYS A 836 -22.99 -21.10 1.79
C LYS A 836 -24.00 -20.62 2.84
N ASP A 837 -23.66 -20.74 4.11
CA ASP A 837 -24.50 -20.27 5.21
C ASP A 837 -24.60 -18.73 5.20
N ILE A 838 -23.53 -18.01 4.87
CA ILE A 838 -23.55 -16.55 4.67
C ILE A 838 -24.48 -16.18 3.52
N VAL A 839 -24.35 -16.82 2.35
CA VAL A 839 -25.24 -16.57 1.19
C VAL A 839 -26.71 -16.76 1.57
N LYS A 840 -27.03 -17.85 2.28
CA LYS A 840 -28.39 -18.15 2.73
C LYS A 840 -28.90 -17.11 3.73
N LYS A 841 -28.06 -16.67 4.66
CA LYS A 841 -28.42 -15.59 5.60
C LYS A 841 -28.69 -14.28 4.85
N ASP A 842 -27.86 -13.92 3.89
CA ASP A 842 -28.03 -12.70 3.09
C ASP A 842 -29.32 -12.71 2.29
N GLU A 843 -29.75 -13.85 1.75
CA GLU A 843 -31.06 -13.98 1.09
C GLU A 843 -32.22 -13.64 2.03
N LEU A 844 -32.16 -14.11 3.28
CA LEU A 844 -33.18 -13.83 4.28
C LEU A 844 -33.15 -12.36 4.74
N LEU A 845 -31.95 -11.80 4.93
CA LEU A 845 -31.77 -10.40 5.31
C LEU A 845 -32.26 -9.45 4.21
N ILE A 846 -31.94 -9.72 2.94
CA ILE A 846 -32.43 -8.93 1.81
C ILE A 846 -33.96 -8.93 1.77
N GLN A 847 -34.59 -10.09 1.92
CA GLN A 847 -36.06 -10.19 1.95
C GLN A 847 -36.67 -9.37 3.10
N LEU A 848 -36.11 -9.50 4.30
CA LEU A 848 -36.56 -8.76 5.48
C LEU A 848 -36.41 -7.25 5.28
N TYR A 849 -35.24 -6.77 4.85
CA TYR A 849 -35.00 -5.34 4.65
C TYR A 849 -35.85 -4.75 3.52
N MET A 850 -36.11 -5.49 2.44
CA MET A 850 -37.03 -5.07 1.39
C MET A 850 -38.47 -4.95 1.90
N GLN A 851 -38.93 -5.87 2.76
CA GLN A 851 -40.26 -5.78 3.39
C GLN A 851 -40.40 -4.56 4.30
N LEU A 852 -39.30 -4.17 4.97
CA LEU A 852 -39.26 -3.01 5.86
C LEU A 852 -39.01 -1.67 5.13
N GLY A 853 -38.75 -1.70 3.83
CA GLY A 853 -38.38 -0.51 3.05
C GLY A 853 -37.02 0.07 3.44
N ILE A 854 -36.06 -0.78 3.81
CA ILE A 854 -34.71 -0.40 4.25
C ILE A 854 -33.71 -0.74 3.13
N GLU A 855 -33.77 0.05 2.06
CA GLU A 855 -33.03 -0.25 0.81
C GLU A 855 -31.51 -0.27 0.98
N GLN A 856 -30.96 0.56 1.87
CA GLN A 856 -29.51 0.66 2.11
C GLN A 856 -28.93 -0.65 2.67
N TYR A 857 -29.62 -1.24 3.66
CA TYR A 857 -29.25 -2.52 4.25
C TYR A 857 -29.46 -3.67 3.26
N ALA A 858 -30.55 -3.65 2.49
CA ALA A 858 -30.79 -4.64 1.43
C ALA A 858 -29.69 -4.61 0.34
N SER A 859 -29.28 -3.40 -0.08
CA SER A 859 -28.20 -3.20 -1.04
C SER A 859 -26.85 -3.72 -0.52
N PHE A 860 -26.54 -3.45 0.75
CA PHE A 860 -25.32 -3.96 1.39
C PHE A 860 -25.27 -5.49 1.41
N CYS A 861 -26.33 -6.15 1.88
CA CYS A 861 -26.38 -7.62 1.90
C CYS A 861 -26.34 -8.23 0.49
N ALA A 862 -26.95 -7.58 -0.50
CA ALA A 862 -26.85 -8.01 -1.89
C ALA A 862 -25.42 -7.94 -2.43
N ALA A 863 -24.70 -6.85 -2.13
CA ALA A 863 -23.29 -6.69 -2.51
C ALA A 863 -22.39 -7.72 -1.82
N ARG A 864 -22.58 -7.98 -0.52
CA ARG A 864 -21.86 -9.04 0.19
C ARG A 864 -22.15 -10.41 -0.42
N LYS A 865 -23.41 -10.75 -0.65
CA LYS A 865 -23.81 -12.02 -1.28
C LYS A 865 -23.05 -12.25 -2.59
N GLN A 866 -22.98 -11.25 -3.47
CA GLN A 866 -22.24 -11.36 -4.73
C GLN A 866 -20.74 -11.62 -4.53
N ILE A 867 -20.11 -10.98 -3.54
CA ILE A 867 -18.70 -11.19 -3.21
C ILE A 867 -18.47 -12.63 -2.73
N VAL A 868 -19.34 -13.12 -1.84
CA VAL A 868 -19.24 -14.47 -1.27
C VAL A 868 -19.53 -15.54 -2.32
N GLU A 869 -20.52 -15.34 -3.21
CA GLU A 869 -20.80 -16.24 -4.33
C GLU A 869 -19.63 -16.33 -5.30
N LYS A 870 -18.95 -15.21 -5.55
CA LYS A 870 -17.73 -15.20 -6.36
C LYS A 870 -16.60 -15.98 -5.67
N GLU A 871 -16.41 -15.79 -4.37
CA GLU A 871 -15.40 -16.53 -3.60
C GLU A 871 -15.68 -18.05 -3.60
N LEU A 872 -16.95 -18.46 -3.46
CA LEU A 872 -17.36 -19.86 -3.59
C LEU A 872 -16.96 -20.45 -4.95
N LYS A 873 -17.24 -19.72 -6.03
CA LYS A 873 -16.91 -20.13 -7.40
C LYS A 873 -15.40 -20.22 -7.63
N ASP A 874 -14.64 -19.25 -7.13
CA ASP A 874 -13.18 -19.19 -7.30
C ASP A 874 -12.47 -20.32 -6.52
N ASN A 875 -13.08 -20.84 -5.46
CA ASN A 875 -12.59 -21.99 -4.70
C ASN A 875 -13.02 -23.36 -5.27
N GLY A 876 -13.68 -23.39 -6.44
CA GLY A 876 -13.91 -24.61 -7.22
C GLY A 876 -15.16 -25.42 -6.85
N PHE A 877 -16.21 -24.76 -6.34
CA PHE A 877 -17.49 -25.39 -5.99
C PHE A 877 -18.70 -24.75 -6.68
#